data_AF-A0ABD2YW27-F1
#
_entry.id   AF-A0ABD2YW27-F1
#
_cell.length_a   1.000
_cell.length_b   1.000
_cell.length_c   1.000
_cell.angle_alpha   90.00
_cell.angle_beta   90.00
_cell.angle_gamma   90.00
#
_symmetry.space_group_name_H-M   'P 1'
#
loop_
_entity.id
_entity.type
_entity.pdbx_description
1 polymer ?
#
loop_
_entity_poly.entity_id
_entity_poly.type
_entity_poly.pdbx_seq_one_letter_code
_entity_poly.pdbx_strand_id
1 'polypeptide(L)'
;MLPPELQPRSFRPYISSSISAPSFYRGGGDAYPSPSPSPNSASSFYAGSGSGSSRGSASRSLNKSSRFSPSSFAHNARIAVALVPSAAFLLDLGGTPVLATLTLGLMVSYILDSLNFKPGSFFAVWFSLIAAQIAFFFSSSLLLSTFNSLSIGLLASFVCAITNFFLGVWVSLQFRWIQIEYPTIVLALERLLFACVPIIASSIFTWATVSAVGMVNAAYYLMSFNCFFYWVFSLPRLSSFKMKQEVSYHGGEVPDESLILGQLESCFHTLNLLFLPLLFHIASHYSIIFSSTASICDLFLLFFIPFLFQLYASTRGALWWVTKNDRQMHSIRLVNGAIALLVVVLCLEVRVVFHSFSRYIQVPPPLNYLLVTITMLGGAAAGGAYALGMVSDAFSSLAFTALAVLVSAAGAIVVGFPVLFIPLPSVAGFYLARFFTKKSLSSYFAFVVLGSLMVTWFVMHNYWDLNIWMAGMSLKSFCKLIVGSVILAMAVPGLALLPPKLHFLTEACLVSHSLLLCYVENRFFNYSNVYYYGMEDDVMYPSYMVIMTTFLGLALVRRLSMDYRIGPKAVWILTCLYCSKLAMLFMASKAVLWVSAVLLLAVSPPLLLYKDKSRTASKMKPWQAYAHAGVVALAVWFCRETIFEALQWWNGRPPSDGLLLGTCILLTGLACVPIVALHFSNAMSAKRCLLLLVATGALFILMQPPIPMSWTYSSDIIKAARQSSDDISIYGFIASKPTWPAWLLIAAILLTLAAISSILPIKYIVELRTFYSIAIGIALGVYISAEYFLQAAILHFLIVVTMVCTCVFVVFTHFPSASSTKLLPWVFALLVALFPVTYLLEGQVRNNKSLLGDGGVGDLEVEDNKLALLLAVEGARTSLLGLYAAIFMLIALEIKFELASLIREKVTERGGLTHSQSGQSGSASAPPRLRFMQQRRASTVPTFTIKRMAAEGAWMPAVGNVATIMCFAICLILNVNLTGGSNRAIFFLAPILLLLNQDSDFVAGFGDKQRYFPVTVAISGYLVLTALYTIWEDVWHGNPGWGLEIGGPDWFFAVKNLALLILTFPSHILFNRFVWSYTKQPDLMPLLTVPLNIPSIIITDVLKIKILGLLGIIYSLAQYLISKQQHISGLKYI
;
A
#
# COMPACT_ATOMS: atom_id res chain seq x y z
N MET A 1 -22.61 10.53 16.31
CA MET A 1 -23.42 11.09 15.20
C MET A 1 -23.02 10.39 13.91
N LEU A 2 -23.99 9.99 13.09
CA LEU A 2 -23.75 9.57 11.70
C LEU A 2 -23.57 10.83 10.82
N PRO A 3 -22.92 10.74 9.65
CA PRO A 3 -23.18 11.72 8.59
C PRO A 3 -24.67 11.62 8.20
N PRO A 4 -25.37 12.74 7.90
CA PRO A 4 -26.80 12.73 7.59
C PRO A 4 -27.13 11.86 6.37
N GLU A 5 -26.16 11.68 5.46
CA GLU A 5 -26.23 10.86 4.25
C GLU A 5 -26.29 9.33 4.50
N LEU A 6 -26.28 8.88 5.77
CA LEU A 6 -26.40 7.47 6.17
C LEU A 6 -27.49 7.19 7.21
N GLN A 7 -28.32 8.19 7.58
CA GLN A 7 -29.55 7.88 8.31
C GLN A 7 -30.52 7.14 7.37
N PRO A 8 -31.18 6.05 7.81
CA PRO A 8 -32.33 5.54 7.07
C PRO A 8 -33.41 6.63 7.10
N ARG A 9 -34.08 6.88 5.97
CA ARG A 9 -35.37 7.60 5.99
C ARG A 9 -36.30 6.81 6.91
N SER A 10 -36.59 7.35 8.09
CA SER A 10 -37.50 6.73 9.04
C SER A 10 -38.90 6.74 8.43
N PHE A 11 -39.37 5.57 7.99
CA PHE A 11 -40.74 5.39 7.53
C PHE A 11 -41.69 5.78 8.69
N ARG A 12 -42.30 6.96 8.60
CA ARG A 12 -43.53 7.23 9.34
C ARG A 12 -44.62 6.38 8.69
N PRO A 13 -45.36 5.54 9.43
CA PRO A 13 -46.56 4.94 8.89
C PRO A 13 -47.55 6.06 8.51
N TYR A 14 -48.25 5.88 7.39
CA TYR A 14 -49.32 6.79 7.00
C TYR A 14 -50.47 6.67 8.00
N ILE A 15 -50.71 7.70 8.80
CA ILE A 15 -51.96 7.84 9.55
C ILE A 15 -52.92 8.63 8.66
N SER A 16 -54.00 7.99 8.21
CA SER A 16 -55.09 8.64 7.49
C SER A 16 -55.90 9.52 8.44
N SER A 17 -55.86 10.83 8.23
CA SER A 17 -56.57 11.82 9.05
C SER A 17 -58.08 11.87 8.69
N SER A 18 -58.86 10.92 9.19
CA SER A 18 -60.31 10.87 8.96
C SER A 18 -61.07 10.18 10.11
N ILE A 19 -61.29 10.89 11.22
CA ILE A 19 -62.38 10.71 12.19
C ILE A 19 -62.66 12.08 12.83
N SER A 20 -63.93 12.45 12.92
CA SER A 20 -64.42 13.70 13.50
C SER A 20 -65.04 13.47 14.88
N ALA A 21 -64.52 14.13 15.91
CA ALA A 21 -65.08 14.18 17.27
C ALA A 21 -64.57 15.47 17.98
N PRO A 22 -65.24 15.97 19.04
CA PRO A 22 -65.26 17.41 19.31
C PRO A 22 -64.12 17.95 20.18
N SER A 23 -63.88 19.27 20.06
CA SER A 23 -63.04 20.06 20.96
C SER A 23 -63.78 20.41 22.26
N PHE A 24 -63.15 20.16 23.40
CA PHE A 24 -63.58 20.68 24.71
C PHE A 24 -62.72 21.88 25.13
N TYR A 25 -63.37 22.99 25.49
CA TYR A 25 -62.73 24.21 25.96
C TYR A 25 -62.53 24.22 27.48
N ARG A 26 -61.33 24.59 27.92
CA ARG A 26 -61.02 25.26 29.20
C ARG A 26 -59.73 26.08 28.99
N GLY A 27 -59.57 27.32 29.46
CA GLY A 27 -60.54 28.20 30.12
C GLY A 27 -59.87 29.05 31.20
N GLY A 28 -59.59 30.33 30.91
CA GLY A 28 -58.74 31.23 31.71
C GLY A 28 -57.25 31.07 31.38
N GLY A 29 -56.42 32.11 31.26
CA GLY A 29 -56.63 33.56 31.49
C GLY A 29 -55.63 34.08 32.53
N ASP A 30 -54.91 35.19 32.36
CA ASP A 30 -54.82 36.20 31.28
C ASP A 30 -53.36 36.78 31.27
N ALA A 31 -52.91 37.84 30.58
CA ALA A 31 -53.56 38.97 29.91
C ALA A 31 -52.67 39.61 28.81
N TYR A 32 -53.04 40.82 28.36
CA TYR A 32 -52.38 41.66 27.35
C TYR A 32 -51.71 42.91 28.00
N PRO A 33 -50.79 43.65 27.32
CA PRO A 33 -51.18 44.67 26.33
C PRO A 33 -50.38 44.65 25.00
N SER A 34 -51.04 45.12 23.93
CA SER A 34 -50.47 45.54 22.63
C SER A 34 -50.25 47.08 22.60
N PRO A 35 -49.62 47.68 21.56
CA PRO A 35 -50.23 47.96 20.23
C PRO A 35 -49.28 47.61 19.04
N SER A 36 -49.62 47.44 17.75
CA SER A 36 -50.61 48.01 16.80
C SER A 36 -50.27 49.44 16.28
N PRO A 37 -50.67 49.90 15.07
CA PRO A 37 -51.54 49.25 14.07
C PRO A 37 -51.07 49.33 12.58
N SER A 38 -51.98 48.90 11.69
CA SER A 38 -52.06 48.90 10.21
C SER A 38 -52.05 50.30 9.53
N PRO A 39 -52.06 50.49 8.17
CA PRO A 39 -53.23 50.14 7.31
C PRO A 39 -52.96 49.69 5.84
N ASN A 40 -54.06 49.41 5.13
CA ASN A 40 -54.18 48.86 3.77
C ASN A 40 -54.04 49.88 2.63
N SER A 41 -53.83 49.39 1.40
CA SER A 41 -54.49 49.89 0.17
C SER A 41 -54.67 48.74 -0.85
N ALA A 42 -55.56 48.88 -1.83
CA ALA A 42 -56.04 47.80 -2.73
C ALA A 42 -56.19 48.27 -4.21
N SER A 43 -56.73 47.40 -5.09
CA SER A 43 -57.12 47.69 -6.51
C SER A 43 -55.92 47.82 -7.50
N SER A 44 -55.99 47.89 -8.85
CA SER A 44 -56.99 47.68 -9.96
C SER A 44 -56.31 48.01 -11.32
N PHE A 45 -56.62 47.53 -12.55
CA PHE A 45 -57.42 46.43 -13.15
C PHE A 45 -57.04 46.31 -14.67
N TYR A 46 -57.41 45.21 -15.37
CA TYR A 46 -57.24 44.97 -16.84
C TYR A 46 -55.77 44.86 -17.36
N ALA A 47 -55.36 44.14 -18.43
CA ALA A 47 -55.95 43.52 -19.63
C ALA A 47 -56.04 44.40 -20.91
N GLY A 48 -55.49 43.92 -22.04
CA GLY A 48 -55.79 44.49 -23.37
C GLY A 48 -54.71 44.37 -24.48
N SER A 49 -55.00 43.56 -25.50
CA SER A 49 -54.42 43.60 -26.88
C SER A 49 -52.91 43.32 -27.07
N GLY A 50 -52.51 43.15 -28.33
CA GLY A 50 -51.13 42.99 -28.80
C GLY A 50 -51.05 43.00 -30.33
N SER A 51 -49.85 43.19 -30.89
CA SER A 51 -49.56 43.13 -32.33
C SER A 51 -48.04 43.14 -32.58
N GLY A 52 -47.63 43.10 -33.86
CA GLY A 52 -46.34 43.68 -34.28
C GLY A 52 -45.12 42.76 -34.18
N SER A 53 -44.61 42.35 -35.34
CA SER A 53 -43.37 41.59 -35.44
C SER A 53 -42.13 42.48 -35.65
N SER A 54 -40.96 41.90 -35.35
CA SER A 54 -39.65 42.12 -35.98
C SER A 54 -38.59 43.00 -35.26
N ARG A 55 -37.33 42.64 -35.55
CA ARG A 55 -36.08 43.45 -35.45
C ARG A 55 -35.58 43.89 -34.06
N GLY A 56 -35.17 42.90 -33.28
CA GLY A 56 -33.74 42.59 -33.12
C GLY A 56 -32.78 43.55 -32.38
N SER A 57 -32.15 43.03 -31.33
CA SER A 57 -30.68 43.07 -31.16
C SER A 57 -30.26 41.99 -30.15
N ALA A 58 -29.01 41.51 -30.21
CA ALA A 58 -28.54 40.39 -29.39
C ALA A 58 -27.58 40.83 -28.29
N SER A 59 -27.91 40.51 -27.03
CA SER A 59 -26.99 40.57 -25.89
C SER A 59 -27.20 39.37 -24.96
N ARG A 60 -26.66 38.21 -25.35
CA ARG A 60 -26.64 37.00 -24.49
C ARG A 60 -25.72 37.24 -23.28
N SER A 61 -26.29 37.52 -22.12
CA SER A 61 -25.57 37.61 -20.85
C SER A 61 -25.14 36.22 -20.35
N LEU A 62 -23.95 35.79 -20.79
CA LEU A 62 -23.25 34.60 -20.31
C LEU A 62 -22.78 34.76 -18.85
N ASN A 63 -23.70 34.68 -17.89
CA ASN A 63 -23.41 34.73 -16.46
C ASN A 63 -24.30 33.78 -15.63
N LYS A 64 -24.21 32.47 -15.91
CA LYS A 64 -24.77 31.39 -15.07
C LYS A 64 -23.71 30.57 -14.31
N SER A 65 -22.49 31.12 -14.18
CA SER A 65 -21.32 30.43 -13.64
C SER A 65 -20.93 30.92 -12.24
N SER A 66 -21.43 30.26 -11.18
CA SER A 66 -20.77 30.17 -9.86
C SER A 66 -21.60 29.38 -8.83
N ARG A 67 -21.42 28.06 -8.77
CA ARG A 67 -21.74 27.21 -7.59
C ARG A 67 -20.68 26.12 -7.36
N PHE A 68 -19.43 26.42 -7.70
CA PHE A 68 -18.30 25.49 -7.62
C PHE A 68 -17.44 25.83 -6.41
N SER A 69 -17.04 24.81 -5.65
CA SER A 69 -16.15 24.92 -4.50
C SER A 69 -14.99 23.92 -4.61
N PRO A 70 -13.73 24.35 -4.78
CA PRO A 70 -12.59 23.43 -4.88
C PRO A 70 -12.34 22.75 -3.52
N SER A 71 -12.58 21.43 -3.48
CA SER A 71 -12.55 20.60 -2.28
C SER A 71 -11.66 19.37 -2.46
N SER A 72 -11.37 18.65 -1.38
CA SER A 72 -10.80 17.30 -1.47
C SER A 72 -11.85 16.32 -2.00
N PHE A 73 -11.55 15.58 -3.06
CA PHE A 73 -12.50 14.70 -3.73
C PHE A 73 -13.11 13.65 -2.77
N ALA A 74 -14.36 13.89 -2.35
CA ALA A 74 -14.99 13.17 -1.24
C ALA A 74 -15.21 11.67 -1.52
N HIS A 75 -15.26 11.27 -2.79
CA HIS A 75 -15.54 9.90 -3.20
C HIS A 75 -14.27 9.07 -3.48
N ASN A 76 -13.08 9.58 -3.15
CA ASN A 76 -11.77 8.93 -3.39
C ASN A 76 -11.76 7.44 -2.95
N ALA A 77 -12.31 7.13 -1.77
CA ALA A 77 -12.35 5.75 -1.26
C ALA A 77 -13.22 4.79 -2.10
N ARG A 78 -14.25 5.28 -2.80
CA ARG A 78 -15.09 4.44 -3.68
C ARG A 78 -14.39 4.13 -4.99
N ILE A 79 -13.74 5.13 -5.57
CA ILE A 79 -12.98 4.97 -6.82
C ILE A 79 -11.76 4.08 -6.57
N ALA A 80 -11.09 4.23 -5.42
CA ALA A 80 -10.00 3.32 -5.03
C ALA A 80 -10.44 1.85 -4.95
N VAL A 81 -11.61 1.55 -4.37
CA VAL A 81 -12.16 0.18 -4.27
C VAL A 81 -12.42 -0.45 -5.65
N ALA A 82 -12.70 0.35 -6.69
CA ALA A 82 -12.86 -0.13 -8.05
C ALA A 82 -11.53 -0.17 -8.83
N LEU A 83 -10.81 0.95 -8.89
CA LEU A 83 -9.65 1.09 -9.77
C LEU A 83 -8.35 0.50 -9.23
N VAL A 84 -8.15 0.38 -7.91
CA VAL A 84 -6.88 -0.17 -7.37
C VAL A 84 -6.74 -1.67 -7.65
N PRO A 85 -7.78 -2.53 -7.47
CA PRO A 85 -7.67 -3.93 -7.86
C PRO A 85 -7.56 -4.12 -9.38
N SER A 86 -8.25 -3.29 -10.19
CA SER A 86 -8.05 -3.28 -11.65
C SER A 86 -6.63 -2.90 -12.04
N ALA A 87 -6.02 -1.91 -11.38
CA ALA A 87 -4.62 -1.53 -11.61
C ALA A 87 -3.65 -2.64 -11.21
N ALA A 88 -3.90 -3.35 -10.10
CA ALA A 88 -3.08 -4.49 -9.67
C ALA A 88 -3.11 -5.63 -10.70
N PHE A 89 -4.29 -5.97 -11.23
CA PHE A 89 -4.42 -6.96 -12.31
C PHE A 89 -3.75 -6.52 -13.62
N LEU A 90 -3.84 -5.24 -13.98
CA LEU A 90 -3.12 -4.71 -15.16
C LEU A 90 -1.60 -4.65 -14.99
N LEU A 91 -1.10 -4.50 -13.75
CA LEU A 91 0.33 -4.61 -13.45
C LEU A 91 0.82 -6.06 -13.55
N ASP A 92 0.01 -7.02 -13.09
CA ASP A 92 0.29 -8.46 -13.17
C ASP A 92 0.36 -8.92 -14.64
N LEU A 93 -0.68 -8.61 -15.44
CA LEU A 93 -0.69 -8.83 -16.89
C LEU A 93 0.41 -8.07 -17.65
N GLY A 94 0.83 -6.90 -17.15
CA GLY A 94 1.84 -6.04 -17.77
C GLY A 94 3.29 -6.40 -17.42
N GLY A 95 3.50 -7.21 -16.38
CA GLY A 95 4.80 -7.70 -15.95
C GLY A 95 5.83 -6.61 -15.62
N THR A 96 7.11 -6.99 -15.71
CA THR A 96 8.25 -6.14 -15.34
C THR A 96 8.39 -4.84 -16.16
N PRO A 97 8.14 -4.74 -17.48
CA PRO A 97 8.34 -3.48 -18.20
C PRO A 97 7.26 -2.44 -17.89
N VAL A 98 6.02 -2.86 -17.63
CA VAL A 98 4.94 -1.94 -17.20
C VAL A 98 5.20 -1.44 -15.78
N LEU A 99 5.67 -2.31 -14.88
CA LEU A 99 6.10 -1.90 -13.54
C LEU A 99 7.31 -0.94 -13.58
N ALA A 100 8.31 -1.21 -14.43
CA ALA A 100 9.51 -0.38 -14.57
C ALA A 100 9.19 1.01 -15.16
N THR A 101 8.33 1.09 -16.17
CA THR A 101 7.92 2.37 -16.77
C THR A 101 7.09 3.22 -15.81
N LEU A 102 6.17 2.61 -15.06
CA LEU A 102 5.38 3.32 -14.05
C LEU A 102 6.20 3.77 -12.84
N THR A 103 7.12 2.93 -12.32
CA THR A 103 7.98 3.33 -11.20
C THR A 103 8.92 4.48 -11.58
N LEU A 104 9.56 4.44 -12.76
CA LEU A 104 10.37 5.54 -13.28
C LEU A 104 9.52 6.81 -13.48
N GLY A 105 8.32 6.68 -14.06
CA GLY A 105 7.39 7.80 -14.24
C GLY A 105 6.94 8.45 -12.94
N LEU A 106 6.70 7.65 -11.89
CA LEU A 106 6.39 8.14 -10.54
C LEU A 106 7.59 8.83 -9.89
N MET A 107 8.81 8.33 -10.07
CA MET A 107 10.03 9.03 -9.61
C MET A 107 10.19 10.40 -10.29
N VAL A 108 9.98 10.47 -11.61
CA VAL A 108 10.05 11.74 -12.36
C VAL A 108 8.94 12.71 -11.91
N SER A 109 7.70 12.25 -11.76
CA SER A 109 6.60 13.14 -11.32
C SER A 109 6.79 13.63 -9.88
N TYR A 110 7.31 12.79 -8.97
CA TYR A 110 7.69 13.20 -7.61
C TYR A 110 8.82 14.25 -7.60
N ILE A 111 9.86 14.07 -8.41
CA ILE A 111 10.93 15.07 -8.56
C ILE A 111 10.34 16.41 -9.04
N LEU A 112 9.49 16.40 -10.05
CA LEU A 112 8.88 17.61 -10.61
C LEU A 112 7.92 18.32 -9.62
N ASP A 113 7.16 17.58 -8.80
CA ASP A 113 6.32 18.19 -7.75
C ASP A 113 7.16 18.72 -6.58
N SER A 114 8.26 18.05 -6.21
CA SER A 114 9.21 18.57 -5.21
C SER A 114 9.87 19.89 -5.65
N LEU A 115 10.13 20.04 -6.96
CA LEU A 115 10.55 21.29 -7.60
C LEU A 115 9.41 22.31 -7.77
N ASN A 116 8.23 22.02 -7.24
CA ASN A 116 6.98 22.81 -7.33
C ASN A 116 6.46 23.03 -8.76
N PHE A 117 6.95 22.27 -9.75
CA PHE A 117 6.54 22.38 -11.15
C PHE A 117 5.32 21.51 -11.47
N LYS A 118 4.19 21.87 -10.83
CA LYS A 118 2.90 21.17 -10.87
C LYS A 118 2.40 20.74 -12.26
N PRO A 119 2.41 21.60 -13.32
CA PRO A 119 2.00 21.14 -14.65
C PRO A 119 2.96 20.09 -15.23
N GLY A 120 4.26 20.17 -14.94
CA GLY A 120 5.23 19.15 -15.34
C GLY A 120 5.00 17.82 -14.62
N SER A 121 4.68 17.83 -13.32
CA SER A 121 4.29 16.61 -12.61
C SER A 121 3.02 15.99 -13.19
N PHE A 122 2.02 16.80 -13.54
CA PHE A 122 0.79 16.34 -14.19
C PHE A 122 1.06 15.69 -15.56
N PHE A 123 1.84 16.35 -16.42
CA PHE A 123 2.20 15.78 -17.73
C PHE A 123 3.09 14.55 -17.59
N ALA A 124 4.02 14.51 -16.63
CA ALA A 124 4.85 13.33 -16.38
C ALA A 124 4.02 12.10 -15.99
N VAL A 125 2.96 12.27 -15.18
CA VAL A 125 2.01 11.17 -14.91
C VAL A 125 1.34 10.72 -16.21
N TRP A 126 0.72 11.63 -16.97
CA TRP A 126 0.03 11.23 -18.21
C TRP A 126 0.96 10.58 -19.25
N PHE A 127 2.17 11.10 -19.45
CA PHE A 127 3.17 10.45 -20.30
C PHE A 127 3.61 9.09 -19.74
N SER A 128 3.70 8.90 -18.43
CA SER A 128 4.01 7.58 -17.84
C SER A 128 2.88 6.57 -18.05
N LEU A 129 1.61 6.98 -17.99
CA LEU A 129 0.47 6.11 -18.27
C LEU A 129 0.40 5.71 -19.75
N ILE A 130 0.71 6.64 -20.66
CA ILE A 130 0.82 6.38 -22.11
C ILE A 130 2.02 5.46 -22.40
N ALA A 131 3.18 5.73 -21.82
CA ALA A 131 4.38 4.88 -21.96
C ALA A 131 4.15 3.48 -21.39
N ALA A 132 3.44 3.35 -20.27
CA ALA A 132 3.03 2.08 -19.69
C ALA A 132 2.04 1.33 -20.60
N GLN A 133 1.11 2.03 -21.26
CA GLN A 133 0.22 1.42 -22.26
C GLN A 133 1.01 0.89 -23.47
N ILE A 134 1.99 1.65 -23.95
CA ILE A 134 2.89 1.25 -25.04
C ILE A 134 3.74 0.04 -24.61
N ALA A 135 4.29 0.06 -23.40
CA ALA A 135 5.03 -1.06 -22.81
C ALA A 135 4.13 -2.31 -22.66
N PHE A 136 2.86 -2.15 -22.29
CA PHE A 136 1.89 -3.25 -22.22
C PHE A 136 1.67 -3.87 -23.61
N PHE A 137 1.47 -3.05 -24.66
CA PHE A 137 1.35 -3.53 -26.04
C PHE A 137 2.59 -4.31 -26.51
N PHE A 138 3.81 -3.81 -26.26
CA PHE A 138 5.04 -4.48 -26.71
C PHE A 138 5.49 -5.66 -25.85
N SER A 139 5.24 -5.62 -24.54
CA SER A 139 5.50 -6.77 -23.65
C SER A 139 4.51 -7.91 -23.92
N SER A 140 3.28 -7.58 -24.29
CA SER A 140 2.24 -8.55 -24.60
C SER A 140 2.28 -8.97 -26.07
N SER A 141 3.41 -9.47 -26.55
CA SER A 141 3.46 -10.32 -27.77
C SER A 141 2.49 -11.50 -27.66
N LEU A 142 2.24 -11.95 -26.43
CA LEU A 142 1.16 -12.87 -26.03
C LEU A 142 -0.27 -12.43 -26.42
N LEU A 143 -0.58 -11.14 -26.61
CA LEU A 143 -1.94 -10.72 -26.98
C LEU A 143 -2.30 -11.10 -28.43
N LEU A 144 -1.30 -11.32 -29.29
CA LEU A 144 -1.47 -11.77 -30.68
C LEU A 144 -1.35 -13.29 -30.85
N SER A 145 -0.80 -14.02 -29.87
CA SER A 145 -0.64 -15.48 -29.92
C SER A 145 -1.53 -16.27 -28.96
N THR A 146 -1.97 -15.68 -27.85
CA THR A 146 -2.86 -16.34 -26.85
C THR A 146 -4.33 -16.20 -27.22
N PHE A 147 -4.70 -15.12 -27.92
CA PHE A 147 -6.04 -14.94 -28.46
C PHE A 147 -6.06 -15.37 -29.93
N ASN A 148 -6.72 -16.50 -30.21
CA ASN A 148 -6.90 -17.04 -31.58
C ASN A 148 -7.68 -16.11 -32.55
N SER A 149 -8.04 -14.89 -32.14
CA SER A 149 -8.57 -13.87 -33.06
C SER A 149 -8.11 -12.46 -32.68
N LEU A 150 -7.63 -11.73 -33.70
CA LEU A 150 -7.19 -10.34 -33.62
C LEU A 150 -8.24 -9.42 -32.98
N SER A 151 -9.52 -9.63 -33.32
CA SER A 151 -10.64 -8.81 -32.83
C SER A 151 -10.82 -8.86 -31.32
N ILE A 152 -10.60 -10.01 -30.68
CA ILE A 152 -10.70 -10.15 -29.22
C ILE A 152 -9.48 -9.52 -28.55
N GLY A 153 -8.27 -9.73 -29.10
CA GLY A 153 -7.05 -9.08 -28.60
C GLY A 153 -7.14 -7.54 -28.65
N LEU A 154 -7.64 -6.98 -29.75
CA LEU A 154 -7.92 -5.54 -29.89
C LEU A 154 -8.94 -5.06 -28.85
N LEU A 155 -10.07 -5.75 -28.68
CA LEU A 155 -11.12 -5.38 -27.72
C LEU A 155 -10.60 -5.43 -26.27
N ALA A 156 -9.87 -6.47 -25.89
CA ALA A 156 -9.25 -6.60 -24.57
C ALA A 156 -8.25 -5.46 -24.32
N SER A 157 -7.39 -5.16 -25.30
CA SER A 157 -6.43 -4.06 -25.19
C SER A 157 -7.10 -2.69 -25.04
N PHE A 158 -8.27 -2.48 -25.66
CA PHE A 158 -9.07 -1.26 -25.52
C PHE A 158 -9.69 -1.12 -24.12
N VAL A 159 -10.16 -2.23 -23.52
CA VAL A 159 -10.62 -2.25 -22.13
C VAL A 159 -9.48 -1.91 -21.14
N CYS A 160 -8.28 -2.45 -21.37
CA CYS A 160 -7.09 -2.07 -20.60
C CYS A 160 -6.78 -0.56 -20.76
N ALA A 161 -6.79 -0.05 -21.99
CA ALA A 161 -6.49 1.35 -22.28
C ALA A 161 -7.49 2.34 -21.66
N ILE A 162 -8.80 2.05 -21.67
CA ILE A 162 -9.80 2.91 -21.00
C ILE A 162 -9.61 2.86 -19.48
N THR A 163 -9.24 1.72 -18.91
CA THR A 163 -8.98 1.60 -17.46
C THR A 163 -7.78 2.42 -17.04
N ASN A 164 -6.70 2.36 -17.83
CA ASN A 164 -5.50 3.18 -17.66
C ASN A 164 -5.83 4.69 -17.80
N PHE A 165 -6.68 5.06 -18.76
CA PHE A 165 -7.23 6.41 -18.90
C PHE A 165 -8.05 6.85 -17.66
N PHE A 166 -8.88 5.98 -17.06
CA PHE A 166 -9.64 6.30 -15.84
C PHE A 166 -8.74 6.43 -14.60
N LEU A 167 -7.62 5.71 -14.51
CA LEU A 167 -6.58 5.99 -13.51
C LEU A 167 -6.01 7.40 -13.71
N GLY A 168 -5.68 7.79 -14.95
CA GLY A 168 -5.23 9.15 -15.29
C GLY A 168 -6.27 10.23 -14.94
N VAL A 169 -7.55 10.00 -15.20
CA VAL A 169 -8.65 10.91 -14.82
C VAL A 169 -8.80 11.01 -13.29
N TRP A 170 -8.70 9.90 -12.56
CA TRP A 170 -8.78 9.89 -11.10
C TRP A 170 -7.60 10.64 -10.45
N VAL A 171 -6.39 10.51 -10.99
CA VAL A 171 -5.22 11.29 -10.56
C VAL A 171 -5.37 12.78 -10.94
N SER A 172 -5.92 13.08 -12.12
CA SER A 172 -6.17 14.46 -12.57
C SER A 172 -7.06 15.25 -11.59
N LEU A 173 -8.07 14.61 -10.99
CA LEU A 173 -8.95 15.22 -9.99
C LEU A 173 -8.25 15.62 -8.68
N GLN A 174 -7.06 15.07 -8.38
CA GLN A 174 -6.29 15.43 -7.18
C GLN A 174 -5.52 16.75 -7.35
N PHE A 175 -5.25 17.17 -8.59
CA PHE A 175 -4.51 18.41 -8.87
C PHE A 175 -5.39 19.65 -8.63
N ARG A 176 -5.28 20.25 -7.44
CA ARG A 176 -5.99 21.48 -7.04
C ARG A 176 -5.82 22.67 -8.01
N TRP A 177 -4.75 22.69 -8.82
CA TRP A 177 -4.58 23.65 -9.90
C TRP A 177 -5.69 23.52 -10.97
N ILE A 178 -5.91 22.30 -11.48
CA ILE A 178 -6.96 21.98 -12.47
C ILE A 178 -8.36 22.27 -11.91
N GLN A 179 -8.57 21.99 -10.61
CA GLN A 179 -9.81 22.33 -9.91
C GLN A 179 -10.14 23.83 -9.94
N ILE A 180 -9.12 24.70 -9.93
CA ILE A 180 -9.32 26.16 -9.91
C ILE A 180 -9.44 26.72 -11.34
N GLU A 181 -8.64 26.22 -12.29
CA GLU A 181 -8.59 26.77 -13.65
C GLU A 181 -9.69 26.21 -14.57
N TYR A 182 -10.12 24.96 -14.39
CA TYR A 182 -11.10 24.28 -15.25
C TYR A 182 -12.25 23.61 -14.49
N PRO A 183 -13.06 24.37 -13.72
CA PRO A 183 -14.11 23.81 -12.85
C PRO A 183 -15.21 23.04 -13.61
N THR A 184 -15.50 23.40 -14.86
CA THR A 184 -16.45 22.67 -15.73
C THR A 184 -15.92 21.30 -16.14
N ILE A 185 -14.64 21.21 -16.49
CA ILE A 185 -13.96 19.95 -16.82
C ILE A 185 -13.93 19.04 -15.59
N VAL A 186 -13.60 19.59 -14.41
CA VAL A 186 -13.56 18.84 -13.14
C VAL A 186 -14.91 18.19 -12.81
N LEU A 187 -16.03 18.90 -13.03
CA LEU A 187 -17.37 18.33 -12.88
C LEU A 187 -17.69 17.25 -13.93
N ALA A 188 -17.23 17.42 -15.17
CA ALA A 188 -17.38 16.41 -16.22
C ALA A 188 -16.57 15.14 -15.92
N LEU A 189 -15.34 15.28 -15.39
CA LEU A 189 -14.48 14.15 -15.00
C LEU A 189 -15.03 13.41 -13.77
N GLU A 190 -15.60 14.10 -12.76
CA GLU A 190 -16.32 13.45 -11.66
C GLU A 190 -17.49 12.59 -12.19
N ARG A 191 -18.30 13.14 -13.11
CA ARG A 191 -19.43 12.44 -13.72
C ARG A 191 -18.98 11.26 -14.60
N LEU A 192 -17.94 11.43 -15.41
CA LEU A 192 -17.35 10.39 -16.26
C LEU A 192 -16.88 9.18 -15.46
N LEU A 193 -16.15 9.41 -14.35
CA LEU A 193 -15.73 8.32 -13.47
C LEU A 193 -16.93 7.59 -12.86
N PHE A 194 -17.94 8.33 -12.36
CA PHE A 194 -19.13 7.71 -11.78
C PHE A 194 -19.99 6.93 -12.78
N ALA A 195 -20.02 7.34 -14.05
CA ALA A 195 -20.80 6.70 -15.10
C ALA A 195 -20.09 5.47 -15.74
N CYS A 196 -18.76 5.50 -15.87
CA CYS A 196 -18.05 4.48 -16.66
C CYS A 196 -17.23 3.49 -15.83
N VAL A 197 -16.72 3.88 -14.65
CA VAL A 197 -15.97 2.95 -13.77
C VAL A 197 -16.80 1.73 -13.35
N PRO A 198 -18.12 1.80 -13.05
CA PRO A 198 -18.89 0.62 -12.66
C PRO A 198 -18.89 -0.50 -13.71
N ILE A 199 -18.90 -0.15 -14.99
CA ILE A 199 -19.01 -1.09 -16.12
C ILE A 199 -17.66 -1.74 -16.46
N ILE A 200 -16.56 -0.97 -16.33
CA ILE A 200 -15.21 -1.46 -16.65
C ILE A 200 -14.56 -2.15 -15.45
N ALA A 201 -14.84 -1.71 -14.23
CA ALA A 201 -14.42 -2.43 -13.03
C ALA A 201 -15.11 -3.79 -12.93
N SER A 202 -16.41 -3.90 -13.27
CA SER A 202 -17.09 -5.21 -13.29
C SER A 202 -16.47 -6.18 -14.30
N SER A 203 -16.14 -5.73 -15.52
CA SER A 203 -15.58 -6.61 -16.55
C SER A 203 -14.14 -7.06 -16.23
N ILE A 204 -13.29 -6.15 -15.72
CA ILE A 204 -11.94 -6.51 -15.28
C ILE A 204 -11.97 -7.42 -14.04
N PHE A 205 -12.85 -7.17 -13.07
CA PHE A 205 -12.98 -8.05 -11.91
C PHE A 205 -13.44 -9.44 -12.33
N THR A 206 -14.35 -9.55 -13.31
CA THR A 206 -14.69 -10.87 -13.87
C THR A 206 -13.52 -11.54 -14.56
N TRP A 207 -12.77 -10.82 -15.40
CA TRP A 207 -11.60 -11.38 -16.09
C TRP A 207 -10.60 -11.96 -15.08
N ALA A 208 -10.26 -11.19 -14.04
CA ALA A 208 -9.37 -11.63 -12.96
C ALA A 208 -9.91 -12.85 -12.18
N THR A 209 -11.22 -12.94 -11.91
CA THR A 209 -11.79 -14.15 -11.29
C THR A 209 -11.84 -15.34 -12.24
N VAL A 210 -12.04 -15.13 -13.54
CA VAL A 210 -12.11 -16.19 -14.55
C VAL A 210 -10.73 -16.79 -14.81
N SER A 211 -9.66 -15.98 -14.81
CA SER A 211 -8.29 -16.50 -14.89
C SER A 211 -7.87 -17.31 -13.67
N ALA A 212 -8.57 -17.21 -12.54
CA ALA A 212 -8.27 -17.93 -11.30
C ALA A 212 -9.24 -19.09 -10.98
N VAL A 213 -10.48 -19.06 -11.46
CA VAL A 213 -11.56 -20.02 -11.10
C VAL A 213 -12.29 -20.59 -12.34
N GLY A 214 -11.87 -20.23 -13.54
CA GLY A 214 -12.41 -20.75 -14.80
C GLY A 214 -13.72 -20.11 -15.26
N MET A 215 -14.13 -20.47 -16.48
CA MET A 215 -15.25 -19.85 -17.20
C MET A 215 -16.65 -20.30 -16.75
N VAL A 216 -16.80 -21.50 -16.15
CA VAL A 216 -18.10 -22.18 -15.97
C VAL A 216 -19.14 -21.28 -15.27
N ASN A 217 -18.75 -20.68 -14.14
CA ASN A 217 -19.62 -19.84 -13.31
C ASN A 217 -19.46 -18.33 -13.56
N ALA A 218 -18.75 -17.92 -14.62
CA ALA A 218 -18.33 -16.53 -14.84
C ALA A 218 -19.48 -15.51 -14.86
N ALA A 219 -20.65 -15.89 -15.36
CA ALA A 219 -21.84 -15.03 -15.36
C ALA A 219 -22.35 -14.68 -13.95
N TYR A 220 -22.20 -15.59 -12.97
CA TYR A 220 -22.56 -15.31 -11.57
C TYR A 220 -21.56 -14.38 -10.90
N TYR A 221 -20.27 -14.47 -11.24
CA TYR A 221 -19.28 -13.50 -10.80
C TYR A 221 -19.61 -12.12 -11.37
N LEU A 222 -19.94 -12.02 -12.67
CA LEU A 222 -20.39 -10.78 -13.32
C LEU A 222 -21.63 -10.18 -12.64
N MET A 223 -22.63 -11.01 -12.38
CA MET A 223 -23.85 -10.62 -11.65
C MET A 223 -23.51 -10.03 -10.27
N SER A 224 -22.61 -10.66 -9.52
CA SER A 224 -22.21 -10.21 -8.18
C SER A 224 -21.46 -8.87 -8.20
N PHE A 225 -20.52 -8.69 -9.12
CA PHE A 225 -19.77 -7.44 -9.27
C PHE A 225 -20.66 -6.30 -9.79
N ASN A 226 -21.57 -6.57 -10.72
CA ASN A 226 -22.57 -5.59 -11.17
C ASN A 226 -23.45 -5.12 -10.00
N CYS A 227 -23.97 -6.03 -9.17
CA CYS A 227 -24.75 -5.66 -7.99
C CYS A 227 -23.94 -4.80 -7.00
N PHE A 228 -22.68 -5.18 -6.74
CA PHE A 228 -21.79 -4.44 -5.84
C PHE A 228 -21.49 -3.03 -6.36
N PHE A 229 -21.02 -2.87 -7.59
CA PHE A 229 -20.69 -1.55 -8.15
C PHE A 229 -21.94 -0.68 -8.34
N TYR A 230 -23.09 -1.26 -8.68
CA TYR A 230 -24.36 -0.54 -8.72
C TYR A 230 -24.73 0.06 -7.34
N TRP A 231 -24.49 -0.65 -6.24
CA TRP A 231 -24.69 -0.12 -4.88
C TRP A 231 -23.76 1.05 -4.54
N VAL A 232 -22.49 0.96 -4.94
CA VAL A 232 -21.44 1.94 -4.62
C VAL A 232 -21.63 3.25 -5.40
N PHE A 233 -22.03 3.15 -6.68
CA PHE A 233 -22.04 4.28 -7.63
C PHE A 233 -23.45 4.75 -8.05
N SER A 234 -24.40 3.86 -8.34
CA SER A 234 -25.70 4.22 -8.99
C SER A 234 -26.74 4.85 -8.07
N LEU A 235 -26.61 4.72 -6.74
CA LEU A 235 -27.50 5.41 -5.80
C LEU A 235 -27.31 6.94 -5.91
N PRO A 236 -28.37 7.77 -5.82
CA PRO A 236 -28.25 9.22 -6.00
C PRO A 236 -27.24 9.85 -5.01
N ARG A 237 -26.19 10.49 -5.55
CA ARG A 237 -25.13 11.19 -4.78
C ARG A 237 -24.95 12.62 -5.24
N LEU A 238 -24.67 13.50 -4.28
CA LEU A 238 -24.22 14.86 -4.49
C LEU A 238 -22.79 14.89 -5.05
N SER A 239 -22.53 15.83 -5.96
CA SER A 239 -21.19 16.18 -6.42
C SER A 239 -20.31 16.67 -5.28
N SER A 240 -19.02 16.33 -5.31
CA SER A 240 -18.03 16.80 -4.32
C SER A 240 -17.56 18.24 -4.56
N PHE A 241 -17.83 18.80 -5.75
CA PHE A 241 -17.40 20.14 -6.15
C PHE A 241 -18.53 21.17 -6.30
N LYS A 242 -19.81 20.76 -6.28
CA LYS A 242 -20.96 21.67 -6.22
C LYS A 242 -21.19 22.14 -4.78
N MET A 243 -21.38 23.45 -4.58
CA MET A 243 -21.67 24.02 -3.25
C MET A 243 -22.94 23.42 -2.65
N LYS A 244 -22.86 22.93 -1.41
CA LYS A 244 -24.04 22.59 -0.60
C LYS A 244 -24.80 23.89 -0.29
N GLN A 245 -26.02 24.00 -0.82
CA GLN A 245 -26.85 25.20 -0.66
C GLN A 245 -27.60 25.13 0.68
N GLU A 246 -27.03 25.75 1.73
CA GLU A 246 -27.59 25.77 3.10
C GLU A 246 -28.82 26.69 3.27
N VAL A 247 -29.70 26.74 2.27
CA VAL A 247 -31.04 27.30 2.43
C VAL A 247 -31.90 26.24 3.12
N SER A 248 -32.61 26.62 4.18
CA SER A 248 -33.46 25.70 4.94
C SER A 248 -34.63 25.18 4.09
N TYR A 249 -34.46 24.00 3.49
CA TYR A 249 -35.45 23.33 2.65
C TYR A 249 -36.70 22.92 3.44
N HIS A 250 -37.65 23.84 3.57
CA HIS A 250 -39.02 23.59 4.01
C HIS A 250 -39.78 22.79 2.93
N GLY A 251 -39.39 21.52 2.75
CA GLY A 251 -39.89 20.63 1.69
C GLY A 251 -39.00 19.42 1.40
N GLY A 252 -37.70 19.46 1.75
CA GLY A 252 -36.81 18.29 1.74
C GLY A 252 -36.38 17.71 0.39
N GLU A 253 -36.77 18.30 -0.75
CA GLU A 253 -36.33 17.86 -2.07
C GLU A 253 -34.98 18.47 -2.48
N VAL A 254 -34.04 17.60 -2.86
CA VAL A 254 -32.72 17.97 -3.40
C VAL A 254 -32.87 18.19 -4.91
N PRO A 255 -32.41 19.32 -5.49
CA PRO A 255 -32.57 19.59 -6.92
C PRO A 255 -31.74 18.62 -7.75
N ASP A 256 -32.34 18.07 -8.82
CA ASP A 256 -31.73 17.06 -9.70
C ASP A 256 -30.36 17.52 -10.26
N GLU A 257 -30.20 18.83 -10.54
CA GLU A 257 -28.94 19.44 -11.01
C GLU A 257 -27.76 19.29 -10.03
N SER A 258 -27.98 18.97 -8.75
CA SER A 258 -26.93 18.80 -7.74
C SER A 258 -26.32 17.39 -7.70
N LEU A 259 -26.97 16.41 -8.34
CA LEU A 259 -26.48 15.04 -8.42
C LEU A 259 -25.26 14.91 -9.34
N ILE A 260 -24.55 13.78 -9.24
CA ILE A 260 -23.46 13.41 -10.15
C ILE A 260 -24.03 12.76 -11.43
N LEU A 261 -24.84 11.71 -11.26
CA LEU A 261 -25.41 10.92 -12.35
C LEU A 261 -26.72 11.52 -12.87
N GLY A 262 -26.89 11.53 -14.19
CA GLY A 262 -28.15 11.85 -14.85
C GLY A 262 -29.11 10.66 -14.95
N GLN A 263 -30.32 10.93 -15.45
CA GLN A 263 -31.34 9.91 -15.71
C GLN A 263 -30.86 8.86 -16.73
N LEU A 264 -30.22 9.31 -17.81
CA LEU A 264 -29.67 8.45 -18.87
C LEU A 264 -28.60 7.49 -18.35
N GLU A 265 -27.65 7.97 -17.54
CA GLU A 265 -26.61 7.12 -16.94
C GLU A 265 -27.22 6.14 -15.93
N SER A 266 -28.18 6.60 -15.13
CA SER A 266 -28.92 5.74 -14.20
C SER A 266 -29.68 4.61 -14.94
N CYS A 267 -30.23 4.91 -16.12
CA CYS A 267 -30.85 3.92 -17.01
C CYS A 267 -29.82 2.92 -17.53
N PHE A 268 -28.70 3.38 -18.12
CA PHE A 268 -27.63 2.48 -18.59
C PHE A 268 -27.07 1.59 -17.47
N HIS A 269 -26.90 2.11 -16.25
CA HIS A 269 -26.48 1.30 -15.10
C HIS A 269 -27.51 0.21 -14.75
N THR A 270 -28.82 0.48 -14.88
CA THR A 270 -29.85 -0.55 -14.66
C THR A 270 -29.91 -1.58 -15.79
N LEU A 271 -29.74 -1.17 -17.05
CA LEU A 271 -29.68 -2.11 -18.18
C LEU A 271 -28.45 -3.02 -18.06
N ASN A 272 -27.29 -2.47 -17.68
CA ASN A 272 -26.08 -3.23 -17.42
C ASN A 272 -26.24 -4.22 -16.26
N LEU A 273 -26.91 -3.80 -15.17
CA LEU A 273 -27.18 -4.65 -14.01
C LEU A 273 -28.06 -5.87 -14.37
N LEU A 274 -29.12 -5.66 -15.16
CA LEU A 274 -30.11 -6.69 -15.48
C LEU A 274 -29.70 -7.61 -16.65
N PHE A 275 -29.16 -7.03 -17.73
CA PHE A 275 -28.98 -7.75 -19.00
C PHE A 275 -27.56 -8.22 -19.27
N LEU A 276 -26.51 -7.55 -18.76
CA LEU A 276 -25.13 -7.97 -19.07
C LEU A 276 -24.80 -9.39 -18.56
N PRO A 277 -25.17 -9.80 -17.32
CA PRO A 277 -24.88 -11.16 -16.85
C PRO A 277 -25.66 -12.23 -17.64
N LEU A 278 -26.91 -11.92 -17.99
CA LEU A 278 -27.80 -12.79 -18.80
C LEU A 278 -27.23 -12.99 -20.21
N LEU A 279 -26.94 -11.90 -20.92
CA LEU A 279 -26.41 -11.95 -22.29
C LEU A 279 -25.04 -12.64 -22.35
N PHE A 280 -24.19 -12.42 -21.34
CA PHE A 280 -22.90 -13.10 -21.22
C PHE A 280 -23.06 -14.62 -20.98
N HIS A 281 -24.00 -15.05 -20.13
CA HIS A 281 -24.32 -16.47 -19.97
C HIS A 281 -24.85 -17.09 -21.26
N ILE A 282 -25.79 -16.42 -21.95
CA ILE A 282 -26.33 -16.86 -23.23
C ILE A 282 -25.22 -17.01 -24.28
N ALA A 283 -24.30 -16.05 -24.37
CA ALA A 283 -23.19 -16.11 -25.31
C ALA A 283 -22.16 -17.21 -24.97
N SER A 284 -21.85 -17.43 -23.69
CA SER A 284 -20.85 -18.42 -23.25
C SER A 284 -21.35 -19.87 -23.30
N HIS A 285 -22.64 -20.11 -23.07
CA HIS A 285 -23.24 -21.45 -22.94
C HIS A 285 -24.29 -21.77 -24.02
N TYR A 286 -24.28 -21.07 -25.16
CA TYR A 286 -25.35 -21.07 -26.17
C TYR A 286 -25.82 -22.46 -26.63
N SER A 287 -24.92 -23.44 -26.71
CA SER A 287 -25.19 -24.82 -27.12
C SER A 287 -25.86 -25.68 -26.02
N ILE A 288 -25.81 -25.25 -24.77
CA ILE A 288 -26.23 -26.02 -23.58
C ILE A 288 -27.52 -25.47 -22.96
N ILE A 289 -27.92 -24.22 -23.27
CA ILE A 289 -29.06 -23.49 -22.65
C ILE A 289 -30.33 -24.36 -22.47
N PHE A 290 -30.76 -25.06 -23.52
CA PHE A 290 -32.01 -25.84 -23.52
C PHE A 290 -31.82 -27.34 -23.23
N SER A 291 -30.61 -27.77 -22.87
CA SER A 291 -30.31 -29.19 -22.56
C SER A 291 -30.92 -29.67 -21.24
N SER A 292 -31.21 -28.75 -20.30
CA SER A 292 -31.68 -29.10 -18.96
C SER A 292 -32.65 -28.05 -18.39
N THR A 293 -33.47 -28.46 -17.42
CA THR A 293 -34.30 -27.52 -16.63
C THR A 293 -33.44 -26.62 -15.74
N ALA A 294 -32.25 -27.06 -15.33
CA ALA A 294 -31.32 -26.28 -14.53
C ALA A 294 -30.75 -25.08 -15.32
N SER A 295 -30.30 -25.28 -16.56
CA SER A 295 -29.79 -24.19 -17.42
C SER A 295 -30.88 -23.16 -17.79
N ILE A 296 -32.15 -23.58 -17.84
CA ILE A 296 -33.29 -22.65 -17.97
C ILE A 296 -33.51 -21.87 -16.66
N CYS A 297 -33.40 -22.52 -15.49
CA CYS A 297 -33.45 -21.83 -14.20
C CYS A 297 -32.31 -20.81 -14.03
N ASP A 298 -31.12 -21.10 -14.55
CA ASP A 298 -29.96 -20.21 -14.51
C ASP A 298 -30.20 -18.88 -15.23
N LEU A 299 -30.84 -18.89 -16.41
CA LEU A 299 -31.26 -17.65 -17.08
C LEU A 299 -32.20 -16.81 -16.22
N PHE A 300 -33.19 -17.44 -15.60
CA PHE A 300 -34.14 -16.74 -14.73
C PHE A 300 -33.48 -16.19 -13.46
N LEU A 301 -32.58 -16.94 -12.83
CA LEU A 301 -31.82 -16.48 -11.66
C LEU A 301 -30.92 -15.28 -12.00
N LEU A 302 -30.21 -15.33 -13.13
CA LEU A 302 -29.31 -14.26 -13.58
C LEU A 302 -30.04 -12.93 -13.89
N PHE A 303 -31.33 -12.97 -14.24
CA PHE A 303 -32.14 -11.76 -14.43
C PHE A 303 -32.89 -11.33 -13.16
N PHE A 304 -33.61 -12.25 -12.50
CA PHE A 304 -34.50 -11.90 -11.40
C PHE A 304 -33.78 -11.64 -10.07
N ILE A 305 -32.57 -12.18 -9.82
CA ILE A 305 -31.77 -11.82 -8.64
C ILE A 305 -31.30 -10.34 -8.70
N PRO A 306 -30.66 -9.86 -9.79
CA PRO A 306 -30.36 -8.43 -9.95
C PRO A 306 -31.60 -7.54 -9.92
N PHE A 307 -32.75 -8.02 -10.42
CA PHE A 307 -34.01 -7.27 -10.38
C PHE A 307 -34.58 -7.13 -8.96
N LEU A 308 -34.61 -8.21 -8.16
CA LEU A 308 -34.95 -8.13 -6.73
C LEU A 308 -33.99 -7.19 -5.98
N PHE A 309 -32.69 -7.28 -6.28
CA PHE A 309 -31.68 -6.39 -5.70
C PHE A 309 -31.91 -4.92 -6.09
N GLN A 310 -32.27 -4.62 -7.35
CA GLN A 310 -32.61 -3.27 -7.81
C GLN A 310 -33.88 -2.73 -7.15
N LEU A 311 -34.91 -3.58 -6.97
CA LEU A 311 -36.13 -3.22 -6.25
C LEU A 311 -35.84 -2.95 -4.76
N TYR A 312 -34.96 -3.74 -4.12
CA TYR A 312 -34.47 -3.44 -2.77
C TYR A 312 -33.66 -2.12 -2.72
N ALA A 313 -32.73 -1.91 -3.66
CA ALA A 313 -31.95 -0.67 -3.76
C ALA A 313 -32.84 0.57 -4.03
N SER A 314 -34.00 0.38 -4.67
CA SER A 314 -34.98 1.46 -4.87
C SER A 314 -35.53 2.03 -3.56
N THR A 315 -35.50 1.29 -2.44
CA THR A 315 -35.83 1.82 -1.09
C THR A 315 -34.88 2.93 -0.65
N ARG A 316 -33.66 2.97 -1.21
CA ARG A 316 -32.66 4.03 -1.02
C ARG A 316 -32.58 5.00 -2.21
N GLY A 317 -33.58 5.00 -3.08
CA GLY A 317 -33.71 5.94 -4.19
C GLY A 317 -33.06 5.51 -5.51
N ALA A 318 -32.67 4.24 -5.71
CA ALA A 318 -32.06 3.79 -6.97
C ALA A 318 -32.91 4.07 -8.24
N LEU A 319 -34.24 4.04 -8.13
CA LEU A 319 -35.19 4.28 -9.23
C LEU A 319 -35.69 5.73 -9.31
N TRP A 320 -35.01 6.70 -8.68
CA TRP A 320 -35.42 8.12 -8.62
C TRP A 320 -35.75 8.76 -9.98
N TRP A 321 -35.13 8.25 -11.05
CA TRP A 321 -35.28 8.73 -12.42
C TRP A 321 -36.50 8.16 -13.16
N VAL A 322 -37.16 7.11 -12.64
CA VAL A 322 -38.26 6.42 -13.32
C VAL A 322 -39.60 7.10 -13.06
N THR A 323 -39.93 7.35 -11.79
CA THR A 323 -41.10 8.15 -11.37
C THR A 323 -40.80 8.90 -10.08
N LYS A 324 -41.27 10.16 -10.00
CA LYS A 324 -41.24 10.95 -8.74
C LYS A 324 -42.42 10.64 -7.80
N ASN A 325 -43.42 9.90 -8.28
CA ASN A 325 -44.63 9.55 -7.52
C ASN A 325 -44.37 8.34 -6.59
N ASP A 326 -44.14 8.59 -5.30
CA ASP A 326 -43.89 7.55 -4.28
C ASP A 326 -44.96 6.43 -4.28
N ARG A 327 -46.24 6.74 -4.54
CA ARG A 327 -47.32 5.74 -4.62
C ARG A 327 -47.16 4.77 -5.80
N GLN A 328 -46.80 5.29 -6.98
CA GLN A 328 -46.55 4.45 -8.16
C GLN A 328 -45.28 3.62 -7.97
N MET A 329 -44.21 4.24 -7.43
CA MET A 329 -42.97 3.55 -7.06
C MET A 329 -43.21 2.41 -6.05
N HIS A 330 -44.08 2.62 -5.05
CA HIS A 330 -44.47 1.58 -4.10
C HIS A 330 -45.24 0.43 -4.75
N SER A 331 -46.19 0.74 -5.65
CA SER A 331 -46.92 -0.28 -6.42
C SER A 331 -45.99 -1.13 -7.29
N ILE A 332 -45.03 -0.49 -7.97
CA ILE A 332 -44.01 -1.16 -8.79
C ILE A 332 -43.15 -2.10 -7.92
N ARG A 333 -42.69 -1.64 -6.74
CA ARG A 333 -41.93 -2.46 -5.79
C ARG A 333 -42.69 -3.72 -5.35
N LEU A 334 -43.98 -3.60 -5.04
CA LEU A 334 -44.79 -4.72 -4.57
C LEU A 334 -45.09 -5.73 -5.68
N VAL A 335 -45.66 -5.29 -6.81
CA VAL A 335 -46.10 -6.20 -7.88
C VAL A 335 -44.90 -6.90 -8.51
N ASN A 336 -43.89 -6.14 -8.94
CA ASN A 336 -42.73 -6.71 -9.59
C ASN A 336 -41.84 -7.49 -8.60
N GLY A 337 -41.82 -7.07 -7.33
CA GLY A 337 -41.12 -7.79 -6.27
C GLY A 337 -41.74 -9.15 -5.97
N ALA A 338 -43.07 -9.25 -5.91
CA ALA A 338 -43.77 -10.52 -5.69
C ALA A 338 -43.54 -11.51 -6.86
N ILE A 339 -43.64 -11.03 -8.11
CA ILE A 339 -43.37 -11.85 -9.31
C ILE A 339 -41.92 -12.35 -9.31
N ALA A 340 -40.96 -11.46 -9.09
CA ALA A 340 -39.55 -11.82 -9.08
C ALA A 340 -39.17 -12.77 -7.93
N LEU A 341 -39.79 -12.60 -6.76
CA LEU A 341 -39.60 -13.49 -5.62
C LEU A 341 -40.10 -14.90 -5.92
N LEU A 342 -41.28 -15.02 -6.54
CA LEU A 342 -41.86 -16.30 -6.95
C LEU A 342 -40.96 -17.04 -7.95
N VAL A 343 -40.46 -16.35 -8.99
CA VAL A 343 -39.58 -16.98 -9.99
C VAL A 343 -38.24 -17.41 -9.37
N VAL A 344 -37.60 -16.56 -8.56
CA VAL A 344 -36.32 -16.91 -7.91
C VAL A 344 -36.48 -18.08 -6.95
N VAL A 345 -37.56 -18.13 -6.17
CA VAL A 345 -37.83 -19.26 -5.26
C VAL A 345 -38.00 -20.57 -6.05
N LEU A 346 -38.85 -20.61 -7.08
CA LEU A 346 -39.05 -21.82 -7.90
C LEU A 346 -37.75 -22.29 -8.58
N CYS A 347 -36.93 -21.37 -9.10
CA CYS A 347 -35.65 -21.73 -9.70
C CYS A 347 -34.62 -22.26 -8.68
N LEU A 348 -34.62 -21.75 -7.44
CA LEU A 348 -33.79 -22.28 -6.36
C LEU A 348 -34.30 -23.63 -5.84
N GLU A 349 -35.61 -23.87 -5.82
CA GLU A 349 -36.18 -25.17 -5.49
C GLU A 349 -35.73 -26.26 -6.46
N VAL A 350 -35.90 -26.02 -7.78
CA VAL A 350 -35.46 -26.97 -8.82
C VAL A 350 -33.94 -27.20 -8.76
N ARG A 351 -33.16 -26.12 -8.72
CA ARG A 351 -31.69 -26.20 -8.84
C ARG A 351 -30.96 -26.64 -7.56
N VAL A 352 -31.51 -26.36 -6.38
CA VAL A 352 -30.83 -26.64 -5.10
C VAL A 352 -31.57 -27.71 -4.31
N VAL A 353 -32.86 -27.51 -4.03
CA VAL A 353 -33.60 -28.40 -3.11
C VAL A 353 -33.88 -29.77 -3.76
N PHE A 354 -34.47 -29.80 -4.94
CA PHE A 354 -34.78 -31.07 -5.61
C PHE A 354 -33.54 -31.72 -6.26
N HIS A 355 -32.57 -30.93 -6.71
CA HIS A 355 -31.32 -31.49 -7.24
C HIS A 355 -30.39 -32.07 -6.15
N SER A 356 -30.09 -31.30 -5.09
CA SER A 356 -29.06 -31.67 -4.10
C SER A 356 -29.62 -32.21 -2.79
N PHE A 357 -30.87 -31.89 -2.41
CA PHE A 357 -31.46 -32.27 -1.13
C PHE A 357 -32.65 -33.24 -1.21
N SER A 358 -33.08 -33.66 -2.41
CA SER A 358 -34.22 -34.57 -2.61
C SER A 358 -34.17 -35.84 -1.75
N ARG A 359 -32.98 -36.42 -1.54
CA ARG A 359 -32.79 -37.61 -0.68
C ARG A 359 -33.16 -37.40 0.81
N TYR A 360 -33.26 -36.16 1.28
CA TYR A 360 -33.66 -35.82 2.65
C TYR A 360 -35.14 -35.41 2.77
N ILE A 361 -35.87 -35.30 1.64
CA ILE A 361 -37.29 -34.99 1.63
C ILE A 361 -38.06 -36.29 1.84
N GLN A 362 -38.61 -36.49 3.04
CA GLN A 362 -39.30 -37.75 3.40
C GLN A 362 -40.73 -37.85 2.83
N VAL A 363 -41.21 -36.81 2.14
CA VAL A 363 -42.56 -36.73 1.56
C VAL A 363 -42.54 -37.23 0.10
N PRO A 364 -43.47 -38.11 -0.32
CA PRO A 364 -43.57 -38.52 -1.72
C PRO A 364 -44.14 -37.42 -2.63
N PRO A 365 -43.83 -37.45 -3.95
CA PRO A 365 -44.51 -36.60 -4.92
C PRO A 365 -45.99 -37.00 -5.10
N PRO A 366 -46.89 -36.06 -5.43
CA PRO A 366 -46.63 -34.63 -5.71
C PRO A 366 -46.61 -33.72 -4.46
N LEU A 367 -46.87 -34.26 -3.26
CA LEU A 367 -46.99 -33.46 -2.04
C LEU A 367 -45.67 -32.79 -1.62
N ASN A 368 -44.53 -33.36 -1.99
CA ASN A 368 -43.23 -32.72 -1.78
C ASN A 368 -43.11 -31.36 -2.47
N TYR A 369 -43.50 -31.23 -3.74
CA TYR A 369 -43.48 -29.95 -4.48
C TYR A 369 -44.40 -28.91 -3.81
N LEU A 370 -45.61 -29.32 -3.41
CA LEU A 370 -46.57 -28.43 -2.76
C LEU A 370 -46.10 -27.96 -1.37
N LEU A 371 -45.50 -28.84 -0.57
CA LEU A 371 -45.02 -28.45 0.76
C LEU A 371 -43.71 -27.66 0.70
N VAL A 372 -42.77 -28.02 -0.19
CA VAL A 372 -41.53 -27.25 -0.40
C VAL A 372 -41.86 -25.83 -0.88
N THR A 373 -42.68 -25.68 -1.93
CA THR A 373 -43.12 -24.34 -2.42
C THR A 373 -43.78 -23.53 -1.32
N ILE A 374 -44.70 -24.10 -0.54
CA ILE A 374 -45.32 -23.44 0.61
C ILE A 374 -44.27 -22.93 1.61
N THR A 375 -43.26 -23.74 1.93
CA THR A 375 -42.24 -23.36 2.92
C THR A 375 -41.30 -22.27 2.43
N MET A 376 -40.76 -22.41 1.21
CA MET A 376 -39.80 -21.46 0.67
C MET A 376 -40.47 -20.17 0.24
N LEU A 377 -41.56 -20.25 -0.54
CA LEU A 377 -42.27 -19.05 -0.99
C LEU A 377 -42.99 -18.35 0.17
N GLY A 378 -43.62 -19.11 1.09
CA GLY A 378 -44.26 -18.54 2.26
C GLY A 378 -43.27 -17.89 3.23
N GLY A 379 -42.12 -18.53 3.48
CA GLY A 379 -41.04 -17.96 4.30
C GLY A 379 -40.43 -16.72 3.66
N ALA A 380 -40.17 -16.75 2.35
CA ALA A 380 -39.63 -15.61 1.60
C ALA A 380 -40.63 -14.44 1.54
N ALA A 381 -41.92 -14.71 1.31
CA ALA A 381 -42.98 -13.71 1.28
C ALA A 381 -43.20 -13.07 2.66
N ALA A 382 -43.18 -13.86 3.75
CA ALA A 382 -43.22 -13.33 5.12
C ALA A 382 -42.02 -12.41 5.39
N GLY A 383 -40.81 -12.84 5.04
CA GLY A 383 -39.59 -12.02 5.16
C GLY A 383 -39.67 -10.71 4.36
N GLY A 384 -40.13 -10.78 3.11
CA GLY A 384 -40.32 -9.63 2.23
C GLY A 384 -41.37 -8.63 2.74
N ALA A 385 -42.54 -9.13 3.16
CA ALA A 385 -43.62 -8.30 3.70
C ALA A 385 -43.20 -7.56 4.98
N TYR A 386 -42.43 -8.21 5.85
CA TYR A 386 -41.84 -7.57 7.04
C TYR A 386 -40.74 -6.56 6.66
N ALA A 387 -39.85 -6.90 5.72
CA ALA A 387 -38.78 -6.00 5.26
C ALA A 387 -39.30 -4.73 4.55
N LEU A 388 -40.46 -4.81 3.90
CA LEU A 388 -41.17 -3.68 3.30
C LEU A 388 -42.10 -2.95 4.27
N GLY A 389 -42.26 -3.43 5.52
CA GLY A 389 -43.05 -2.77 6.56
C GLY A 389 -44.57 -2.94 6.44
N MET A 390 -45.06 -3.94 5.69
CA MET A 390 -46.49 -4.18 5.44
C MET A 390 -47.26 -4.73 6.66
N VAL A 391 -46.53 -5.14 7.71
CA VAL A 391 -47.10 -5.72 8.94
C VAL A 391 -47.39 -4.60 9.96
N SER A 392 -48.31 -3.70 9.60
CA SER A 392 -48.81 -2.60 10.44
C SER A 392 -50.17 -2.88 11.07
N ASP A 393 -51.06 -3.57 10.35
CA ASP A 393 -52.50 -3.57 10.62
C ASP A 393 -52.93 -4.86 11.32
N ALA A 394 -54.06 -4.84 12.03
CA ALA A 394 -54.58 -6.03 12.70
C ALA A 394 -54.74 -7.21 11.72
N PHE A 395 -55.30 -6.98 10.53
CA PHE A 395 -55.47 -8.00 9.50
C PHE A 395 -54.16 -8.50 8.90
N SER A 396 -53.21 -7.60 8.54
CA SER A 396 -51.93 -8.04 7.98
C SER A 396 -51.03 -8.73 9.02
N SER A 397 -51.16 -8.36 10.30
CA SER A 397 -50.52 -9.07 11.42
C SER A 397 -51.10 -10.47 11.62
N LEU A 398 -52.43 -10.65 11.48
CA LEU A 398 -53.09 -11.95 11.54
C LEU A 398 -52.63 -12.85 10.38
N ALA A 399 -52.68 -12.34 9.14
CA ALA A 399 -52.22 -13.06 7.95
C ALA A 399 -50.74 -13.47 8.07
N PHE A 400 -49.87 -12.60 8.58
CA PHE A 400 -48.47 -12.91 8.86
C PHE A 400 -48.30 -14.01 9.93
N THR A 401 -49.11 -14.01 10.99
CA THR A 401 -49.09 -15.10 11.98
C THR A 401 -49.58 -16.43 11.41
N ALA A 402 -50.65 -16.44 10.62
CA ALA A 402 -51.16 -17.66 9.98
C ALA A 402 -50.15 -18.25 8.99
N LEU A 403 -49.53 -17.40 8.17
CA LEU A 403 -48.49 -17.80 7.22
C LEU A 403 -47.27 -18.41 7.93
N ALA A 404 -46.79 -17.80 9.02
CA ALA A 404 -45.65 -18.31 9.79
C ALA A 404 -45.92 -19.68 10.45
N VAL A 405 -47.14 -19.90 10.96
CA VAL A 405 -47.59 -21.18 11.50
C VAL A 405 -47.63 -22.25 10.40
N LEU A 406 -48.24 -21.92 9.26
CA LEU A 406 -48.41 -22.83 8.12
C LEU A 406 -47.06 -23.21 7.48
N VAL A 407 -46.15 -22.25 7.31
CA VAL A 407 -44.76 -22.47 6.84
C VAL A 407 -44.00 -23.38 7.81
N SER A 408 -44.12 -23.16 9.12
CA SER A 408 -43.40 -23.96 10.12
C SER A 408 -43.92 -25.40 10.20
N ALA A 409 -45.23 -25.61 10.07
CA ALA A 409 -45.83 -26.94 10.01
C ALA A 409 -45.45 -27.68 8.72
N ALA A 410 -45.54 -27.04 7.55
CA ALA A 410 -45.14 -27.63 6.27
C ALA A 410 -43.64 -27.99 6.25
N GLY A 411 -42.78 -27.13 6.82
CA GLY A 411 -41.33 -27.35 6.87
C GLY A 411 -40.96 -28.56 7.72
N ALA A 412 -41.64 -28.74 8.85
CA ALA A 412 -41.49 -29.92 9.68
C ALA A 412 -41.85 -31.21 8.93
N ILE A 413 -42.94 -31.19 8.14
CA ILE A 413 -43.38 -32.36 7.34
C ILE A 413 -42.37 -32.67 6.22
N VAL A 414 -41.89 -31.66 5.47
CA VAL A 414 -40.86 -31.84 4.42
C VAL A 414 -39.61 -32.52 4.97
N VAL A 415 -39.19 -32.10 6.16
CA VAL A 415 -37.97 -32.56 6.86
C VAL A 415 -38.19 -33.91 7.58
N GLY A 416 -39.41 -34.47 7.57
CA GLY A 416 -39.72 -35.79 8.13
C GLY A 416 -40.05 -35.80 9.63
N PHE A 417 -40.31 -34.64 10.24
CA PHE A 417 -40.59 -34.55 11.67
C PHE A 417 -41.87 -35.33 12.03
N PRO A 418 -41.89 -36.11 13.13
CA PRO A 418 -43.00 -37.04 13.38
C PRO A 418 -44.35 -36.34 13.51
N VAL A 419 -45.38 -36.87 12.84
CA VAL A 419 -46.71 -36.23 12.69
C VAL A 419 -47.34 -35.83 14.03
N LEU A 420 -47.19 -36.67 15.06
CA LEU A 420 -47.65 -36.42 16.43
C LEU A 420 -47.07 -35.14 17.07
N PHE A 421 -45.89 -34.70 16.63
CA PHE A 421 -45.18 -33.55 17.17
C PHE A 421 -45.24 -32.28 16.30
N ILE A 422 -45.94 -32.30 15.16
CA ILE A 422 -46.19 -31.10 14.31
C ILE A 422 -46.70 -29.86 15.10
N PRO A 423 -47.49 -29.99 16.19
CA PRO A 423 -47.84 -28.85 17.04
C PRO A 423 -46.64 -28.07 17.60
N LEU A 424 -45.47 -28.68 17.80
CA LEU A 424 -44.28 -28.00 18.34
C LEU A 424 -43.67 -27.00 17.34
N PRO A 425 -43.38 -27.37 16.06
CA PRO A 425 -43.05 -26.42 15.01
C PRO A 425 -44.14 -25.36 14.74
N SER A 426 -45.42 -25.73 14.77
CA SER A 426 -46.49 -24.76 14.51
C SER A 426 -46.57 -23.67 15.60
N VAL A 427 -46.40 -24.06 16.87
CA VAL A 427 -46.28 -23.15 18.02
C VAL A 427 -44.98 -22.32 17.96
N ALA A 428 -43.88 -22.86 17.45
CA ALA A 428 -42.66 -22.10 17.20
C ALA A 428 -42.90 -20.96 16.19
N GLY A 429 -43.55 -21.26 15.06
CA GLY A 429 -43.95 -20.27 14.04
C GLY A 429 -44.87 -19.18 14.60
N PHE A 430 -45.85 -19.56 15.42
CA PHE A 430 -46.71 -18.61 16.13
C PHE A 430 -45.91 -17.67 17.05
N TYR A 431 -44.98 -18.21 17.85
CA TYR A 431 -44.17 -17.40 18.76
C TYR A 431 -43.16 -16.48 18.05
N LEU A 432 -42.63 -16.90 16.90
CA LEU A 432 -41.80 -16.05 16.03
C LEU A 432 -42.62 -14.88 15.46
N ALA A 433 -43.81 -15.14 14.92
CA ALA A 433 -44.67 -14.10 14.39
C ALA A 433 -45.21 -13.16 15.49
N ARG A 434 -45.49 -13.69 16.69
CA ARG A 434 -45.80 -12.90 17.89
C ARG A 434 -44.63 -12.01 18.33
N PHE A 435 -43.38 -12.45 18.15
CA PHE A 435 -42.21 -11.61 18.40
C PHE A 435 -42.13 -10.43 17.41
N PHE A 436 -42.27 -10.65 16.10
CA PHE A 436 -42.20 -9.54 15.14
C PHE A 436 -43.36 -8.54 15.27
N THR A 437 -44.57 -9.01 15.61
CA THR A 437 -45.76 -8.16 15.77
C THR A 437 -45.82 -7.46 17.13
N LYS A 438 -45.63 -8.19 18.25
CA LYS A 438 -45.79 -7.67 19.62
C LYS A 438 -44.47 -7.38 20.36
N LYS A 439 -43.31 -7.62 19.73
CA LYS A 439 -41.95 -7.34 20.23
C LYS A 439 -41.62 -7.97 21.61
N SER A 440 -42.34 -9.04 21.98
CA SER A 440 -42.19 -9.72 23.27
C SER A 440 -40.98 -10.67 23.30
N LEU A 441 -39.97 -10.37 24.13
CA LEU A 441 -38.75 -11.20 24.24
C LEU A 441 -39.04 -12.65 24.68
N SER A 442 -40.03 -12.85 25.56
CA SER A 442 -40.44 -14.19 26.01
C SER A 442 -40.88 -15.09 24.85
N SER A 443 -41.60 -14.57 23.85
CA SER A 443 -41.97 -15.38 22.67
C SER A 443 -40.77 -15.67 21.77
N TYR A 444 -39.78 -14.79 21.71
CA TYR A 444 -38.54 -15.11 20.98
C TYR A 444 -37.79 -16.28 21.63
N PHE A 445 -37.61 -16.28 22.96
CA PHE A 445 -36.94 -17.40 23.62
C PHE A 445 -37.75 -18.71 23.53
N ALA A 446 -39.09 -18.65 23.58
CA ALA A 446 -39.94 -19.82 23.31
C ALA A 446 -39.74 -20.38 21.87
N PHE A 447 -39.64 -19.50 20.87
CA PHE A 447 -39.28 -19.89 19.50
C PHE A 447 -37.87 -20.51 19.42
N VAL A 448 -36.85 -19.92 20.07
CA VAL A 448 -35.47 -20.45 20.07
C VAL A 448 -35.42 -21.86 20.66
N VAL A 449 -36.13 -22.13 21.76
CA VAL A 449 -36.19 -23.47 22.37
C VAL A 449 -36.85 -24.47 21.41
N LEU A 450 -38.05 -24.17 20.90
CA LEU A 450 -38.76 -25.10 20.00
C LEU A 450 -38.03 -25.32 18.66
N GLY A 451 -37.46 -24.26 18.09
CA GLY A 451 -36.63 -24.35 16.89
C GLY A 451 -35.33 -25.13 17.11
N SER A 452 -34.69 -24.99 18.27
CA SER A 452 -33.51 -25.79 18.62
C SER A 452 -33.78 -27.28 18.71
N LEU A 453 -34.97 -27.66 19.21
CA LEU A 453 -35.41 -29.06 19.27
C LEU A 453 -35.56 -29.63 17.84
N MET A 454 -36.20 -28.88 16.93
CA MET A 454 -36.37 -29.29 15.52
C MET A 454 -35.01 -29.45 14.79
N VAL A 455 -34.08 -28.51 14.97
CA VAL A 455 -32.71 -28.60 14.40
C VAL A 455 -31.96 -29.80 14.99
N THR A 456 -32.04 -30.01 16.31
CA THR A 456 -31.38 -31.12 16.99
C THR A 456 -31.93 -32.46 16.50
N TRP A 457 -33.25 -32.59 16.36
CA TRP A 457 -33.89 -33.78 15.81
C TRP A 457 -33.42 -34.07 14.37
N PHE A 458 -33.38 -33.06 13.48
CA PHE A 458 -32.97 -33.25 12.10
C PHE A 458 -31.52 -33.76 12.00
N VAL A 459 -30.59 -33.12 12.72
CA VAL A 459 -29.19 -33.52 12.73
C VAL A 459 -29.01 -34.89 13.40
N MET A 460 -29.78 -35.18 14.45
CA MET A 460 -29.75 -36.48 15.12
C MET A 460 -30.21 -37.61 14.18
N HIS A 461 -31.37 -37.45 13.54
CA HIS A 461 -31.98 -38.48 12.71
C HIS A 461 -31.18 -38.77 11.43
N ASN A 462 -30.54 -37.77 10.82
CA ASN A 462 -29.88 -37.93 9.52
C ASN A 462 -28.37 -38.19 9.58
N TYR A 463 -27.66 -37.74 10.62
CA TYR A 463 -26.18 -37.71 10.60
C TYR A 463 -25.49 -38.25 11.87
N TRP A 464 -26.16 -38.28 13.02
CA TRP A 464 -25.52 -38.48 14.32
C TRP A 464 -25.14 -39.94 14.62
N ASP A 465 -25.80 -40.90 13.98
CA ASP A 465 -25.50 -42.33 14.11
C ASP A 465 -24.73 -42.91 12.90
N LEU A 466 -24.35 -42.05 11.94
CA LEU A 466 -23.41 -42.40 10.88
C LEU A 466 -21.97 -42.44 11.44
N ASN A 467 -21.36 -43.63 11.46
CA ASN A 467 -19.99 -43.86 11.92
C ASN A 467 -18.92 -43.44 10.90
N ILE A 468 -19.05 -42.22 10.35
CA ILE A 468 -18.09 -41.63 9.40
C ILE A 468 -17.05 -40.81 10.17
N TRP A 469 -15.79 -40.86 9.72
CA TRP A 469 -14.69 -40.03 10.24
C TRP A 469 -14.41 -38.88 9.27
N MET A 470 -14.41 -37.65 9.75
CA MET A 470 -14.33 -36.42 8.95
C MET A 470 -13.55 -35.35 9.73
N ALA A 471 -12.68 -34.60 9.05
CA ALA A 471 -11.87 -33.54 9.67
C ALA A 471 -11.02 -33.98 10.89
N GLY A 472 -10.68 -35.27 10.97
CA GLY A 472 -9.97 -35.89 12.09
C GLY A 472 -10.82 -36.06 13.36
N MET A 473 -12.15 -36.18 13.23
CA MET A 473 -13.12 -36.42 14.30
C MET A 473 -14.25 -37.35 13.81
N SER A 474 -15.00 -37.97 14.72
CA SER A 474 -16.22 -38.68 14.33
C SER A 474 -17.35 -37.70 13.98
N LEU A 475 -18.14 -38.03 12.95
CA LEU A 475 -19.28 -37.21 12.49
C LEU A 475 -20.26 -36.92 13.65
N LYS A 476 -20.55 -37.91 14.49
CA LYS A 476 -21.31 -37.78 15.75
C LYS A 476 -20.81 -36.68 16.70
N SER A 477 -19.49 -36.47 16.77
CA SER A 477 -18.89 -35.40 17.58
C SER A 477 -18.99 -34.04 16.89
N PHE A 478 -18.89 -34.02 15.56
CA PHE A 478 -19.04 -32.84 14.74
C PHE A 478 -20.50 -32.32 14.72
N CYS A 479 -21.49 -33.21 14.63
CA CYS A 479 -22.91 -32.90 14.74
C CYS A 479 -23.24 -32.10 16.02
N LYS A 480 -22.63 -32.46 17.16
CA LYS A 480 -22.78 -31.72 18.43
C LYS A 480 -22.28 -30.27 18.32
N LEU A 481 -21.19 -30.03 17.59
CA LEU A 481 -20.62 -28.70 17.37
C LEU A 481 -21.49 -27.84 16.42
N ILE A 482 -22.09 -28.44 15.38
CA ILE A 482 -23.10 -27.75 14.56
C ILE A 482 -24.32 -27.39 15.41
N VAL A 483 -24.92 -28.34 16.13
CA VAL A 483 -26.13 -28.08 16.93
C VAL A 483 -25.86 -26.99 17.96
N GLY A 484 -24.72 -27.05 18.67
CA GLY A 484 -24.30 -25.99 19.59
C GLY A 484 -24.13 -24.62 18.93
N SER A 485 -23.47 -24.54 17.76
CA SER A 485 -23.24 -23.26 17.09
C SER A 485 -24.52 -22.63 16.53
N VAL A 486 -25.47 -23.45 16.03
CA VAL A 486 -26.80 -23.00 15.57
C VAL A 486 -27.68 -22.55 16.74
N ILE A 487 -27.67 -23.26 17.88
CA ILE A 487 -28.40 -22.85 19.09
C ILE A 487 -27.93 -21.46 19.56
N LEU A 488 -26.61 -21.24 19.62
CA LEU A 488 -26.06 -19.93 19.98
C LEU A 488 -26.43 -18.86 18.95
N ALA A 489 -26.37 -19.18 17.65
CA ALA A 489 -26.77 -18.25 16.57
C ALA A 489 -28.24 -17.82 16.68
N MET A 490 -29.14 -18.73 17.07
CA MET A 490 -30.56 -18.40 17.33
C MET A 490 -30.76 -17.66 18.65
N ALA A 491 -29.95 -17.90 19.69
CA ALA A 491 -30.06 -17.19 20.96
C ALA A 491 -29.57 -15.73 20.90
N VAL A 492 -28.49 -15.46 20.14
CA VAL A 492 -27.82 -14.15 20.07
C VAL A 492 -28.76 -12.96 19.79
N PRO A 493 -29.67 -12.97 18.80
CA PRO A 493 -30.50 -11.80 18.49
C PRO A 493 -31.51 -11.47 19.61
N GLY A 494 -32.02 -12.48 20.31
CA GLY A 494 -32.91 -12.31 21.47
C GLY A 494 -32.16 -11.77 22.68
N LEU A 495 -30.99 -12.34 22.98
CA LEU A 495 -30.09 -11.82 24.02
C LEU A 495 -29.69 -10.37 23.73
N ALA A 496 -29.40 -10.02 22.47
CA ALA A 496 -28.99 -8.69 22.05
C ALA A 496 -30.06 -7.59 22.23
N LEU A 497 -31.29 -7.96 22.60
CA LEU A 497 -32.40 -7.05 22.93
C LEU A 497 -32.65 -6.91 24.45
N LEU A 498 -31.88 -7.61 25.29
CA LEU A 498 -31.96 -7.50 26.75
C LEU A 498 -31.48 -6.13 27.27
N PRO A 499 -31.94 -5.68 28.45
CA PRO A 499 -31.47 -4.45 29.10
C PRO A 499 -29.97 -4.51 29.41
N PRO A 500 -29.27 -3.35 29.48
CA PRO A 500 -27.80 -3.30 29.43
C PRO A 500 -27.08 -3.98 30.59
N LYS A 501 -27.76 -4.20 31.73
CA LYS A 501 -27.25 -5.01 32.86
C LYS A 501 -26.93 -6.46 32.47
N LEU A 502 -27.50 -6.96 31.36
CA LEU A 502 -27.34 -8.33 30.87
C LEU A 502 -26.48 -8.44 29.60
N HIS A 503 -25.84 -7.37 29.12
CA HIS A 503 -24.96 -7.44 27.94
C HIS A 503 -23.79 -8.42 28.11
N PHE A 504 -23.35 -8.74 29.33
CA PHE A 504 -22.35 -9.81 29.53
C PHE A 504 -22.79 -11.16 28.94
N LEU A 505 -24.10 -11.48 28.95
CA LEU A 505 -24.62 -12.69 28.32
C LEU A 505 -24.57 -12.62 26.78
N THR A 506 -24.73 -11.43 26.18
CA THR A 506 -24.59 -11.24 24.73
C THR A 506 -23.13 -11.38 24.31
N GLU A 507 -22.22 -10.80 25.10
CA GLU A 507 -20.77 -10.87 24.90
C GLU A 507 -20.26 -12.32 24.99
N ALA A 508 -20.61 -13.04 26.07
CA ALA A 508 -20.22 -14.43 26.25
C ALA A 508 -20.80 -15.34 25.15
N CYS A 509 -22.07 -15.18 24.79
CA CYS A 509 -22.72 -15.97 23.75
C CYS A 509 -22.09 -15.73 22.37
N LEU A 510 -21.82 -14.46 21.99
CA LEU A 510 -21.13 -14.11 20.74
C LEU A 510 -19.70 -14.66 20.69
N VAL A 511 -18.93 -14.57 21.79
CA VAL A 511 -17.57 -15.11 21.85
C VAL A 511 -17.58 -16.64 21.75
N SER A 512 -18.50 -17.33 22.45
CA SER A 512 -18.62 -18.79 22.35
C SER A 512 -19.02 -19.26 20.94
N HIS A 513 -19.95 -18.55 20.29
CA HIS A 513 -20.33 -18.84 18.90
C HIS A 513 -19.16 -18.63 17.92
N SER A 514 -18.42 -17.52 18.04
CA SER A 514 -17.28 -17.26 17.15
C SER A 514 -16.13 -18.24 17.37
N LEU A 515 -15.84 -18.64 18.62
CA LEU A 515 -14.86 -19.69 18.93
C LEU A 515 -15.24 -21.05 18.32
N LEU A 516 -16.50 -21.47 18.45
CA LEU A 516 -17.01 -22.70 17.83
C LEU A 516 -16.93 -22.64 16.31
N LEU A 517 -17.33 -21.53 15.70
CA LEU A 517 -17.24 -21.33 14.26
C LEU A 517 -15.78 -21.36 13.76
N CYS A 518 -14.85 -20.71 14.47
CA CYS A 518 -13.42 -20.79 14.18
C CYS A 518 -12.86 -22.21 14.30
N TYR A 519 -13.25 -22.97 15.33
CA TYR A 519 -12.84 -24.37 15.49
C TYR A 519 -13.35 -25.25 14.35
N VAL A 520 -14.61 -25.09 13.96
CA VAL A 520 -15.23 -25.83 12.86
C VAL A 520 -14.55 -25.51 11.52
N GLU A 521 -14.41 -24.23 11.15
CA GLU A 521 -13.77 -23.83 9.88
C GLU A 521 -12.30 -24.27 9.81
N ASN A 522 -11.53 -24.10 10.89
CA ASN A 522 -10.12 -24.54 10.97
C ASN A 522 -9.97 -26.06 10.82
N ARG A 523 -10.98 -26.83 11.23
CA ARG A 523 -11.00 -28.29 11.07
C ARG A 523 -11.29 -28.71 9.64
N PHE A 524 -12.27 -28.10 8.98
CA PHE A 524 -12.56 -28.41 7.58
C PHE A 524 -11.41 -27.97 6.65
N PHE A 525 -11.07 -26.68 6.68
CA PHE A 525 -10.19 -26.06 5.69
C PHE A 525 -8.77 -26.64 5.70
N ASN A 526 -8.22 -26.92 6.88
CA ASN A 526 -6.89 -27.54 6.97
C ASN A 526 -6.93 -29.05 6.68
N TYR A 527 -8.06 -29.76 6.85
CA TYR A 527 -8.08 -31.20 6.65
C TYR A 527 -8.09 -31.59 5.17
N SER A 528 -8.82 -30.86 4.31
CA SER A 528 -8.70 -31.04 2.85
C SER A 528 -7.26 -30.78 2.41
N ASN A 529 -6.69 -29.65 2.81
CA ASN A 529 -5.41 -29.17 2.28
C ASN A 529 -4.20 -29.99 2.81
N VAL A 530 -4.31 -30.65 3.95
CA VAL A 530 -3.24 -31.49 4.54
C VAL A 530 -3.30 -32.96 4.11
N TYR A 531 -4.47 -33.48 3.70
CA TYR A 531 -4.64 -34.91 3.41
C TYR A 531 -5.07 -35.23 1.96
N TYR A 532 -5.61 -34.27 1.20
CA TYR A 532 -6.05 -34.45 -0.20
C TYR A 532 -5.25 -33.54 -1.16
N TYR A 533 -3.95 -33.42 -0.91
CA TYR A 533 -3.04 -32.62 -1.73
C TYR A 533 -2.88 -33.24 -3.13
N GLY A 534 -3.55 -32.66 -4.13
CA GLY A 534 -3.56 -33.12 -5.53
C GLY A 534 -4.90 -33.67 -6.06
N MET A 535 -5.97 -33.69 -5.25
CA MET A 535 -7.34 -33.98 -5.72
C MET A 535 -8.13 -32.67 -5.81
N GLU A 536 -8.08 -32.00 -6.95
CA GLU A 536 -8.50 -30.58 -7.09
C GLU A 536 -10.02 -30.37 -6.93
N ASP A 537 -10.85 -31.37 -7.21
CA ASP A 537 -12.33 -31.25 -7.22
C ASP A 537 -12.97 -31.28 -5.81
N ASP A 538 -12.38 -31.99 -4.83
CA ASP A 538 -13.02 -32.34 -3.54
C ASP A 538 -12.68 -31.37 -2.38
N VAL A 539 -12.76 -30.06 -2.63
CA VAL A 539 -12.52 -29.02 -1.60
C VAL A 539 -13.67 -28.94 -0.59
N MET A 540 -13.58 -29.75 0.48
CA MET A 540 -14.62 -29.93 1.50
C MET A 540 -15.09 -28.64 2.22
N TYR A 541 -14.29 -27.55 2.23
CA TYR A 541 -14.77 -26.22 2.64
C TYR A 541 -13.98 -25.10 1.93
N PRO A 542 -14.62 -24.32 1.04
CA PRO A 542 -13.91 -23.43 0.13
C PRO A 542 -13.47 -22.11 0.78
N SER A 543 -12.35 -21.57 0.30
CA SER A 543 -11.71 -20.33 0.76
C SER A 543 -12.67 -19.12 0.79
N TYR A 544 -13.56 -18.99 -0.20
CA TYR A 544 -14.52 -17.88 -0.26
C TYR A 544 -15.53 -17.89 0.90
N MET A 545 -15.83 -19.05 1.51
CA MET A 545 -16.69 -19.10 2.69
C MET A 545 -15.98 -18.54 3.92
N VAL A 546 -14.68 -18.81 4.12
CA VAL A 546 -13.87 -18.17 5.18
C VAL A 546 -13.89 -16.65 4.98
N ILE A 547 -13.65 -16.17 3.76
CA ILE A 547 -13.68 -14.74 3.43
C ILE A 547 -15.07 -14.12 3.71
N MET A 548 -16.16 -14.82 3.37
CA MET A 548 -17.51 -14.35 3.65
C MET A 548 -17.82 -14.29 5.16
N THR A 549 -17.55 -15.35 5.93
CA THR A 549 -17.90 -15.39 7.36
C THR A 549 -17.05 -14.43 8.21
N THR A 550 -15.79 -14.18 7.82
CA THR A 550 -14.93 -13.17 8.45
C THR A 550 -15.47 -11.76 8.23
N PHE A 551 -15.68 -11.32 6.97
CA PHE A 551 -16.18 -9.97 6.70
C PHE A 551 -17.59 -9.73 7.25
N LEU A 552 -18.48 -10.73 7.18
CA LEU A 552 -19.82 -10.64 7.76
C LEU A 552 -19.77 -10.57 9.30
N GLY A 553 -18.91 -11.36 9.94
CA GLY A 553 -18.63 -11.28 11.38
C GLY A 553 -18.11 -9.91 11.82
N LEU A 554 -17.09 -9.38 11.13
CA LEU A 554 -16.53 -8.05 11.39
C LEU A 554 -17.58 -6.93 11.16
N ALA A 555 -18.44 -7.06 10.15
CA ALA A 555 -19.51 -6.11 9.89
C ALA A 555 -20.58 -6.14 11.00
N LEU A 556 -20.96 -7.31 11.51
CA LEU A 556 -21.87 -7.46 12.65
C LEU A 556 -21.28 -6.87 13.93
N VAL A 557 -20.02 -7.18 14.26
CA VAL A 557 -19.33 -6.63 15.44
C VAL A 557 -19.23 -5.10 15.36
N ARG A 558 -18.92 -4.56 14.18
CA ARG A 558 -18.90 -3.10 13.93
C ARG A 558 -20.29 -2.47 14.10
N ARG A 559 -21.36 -3.13 13.63
CA ARG A 559 -22.73 -2.62 13.79
C ARG A 559 -23.17 -2.64 15.25
N LEU A 560 -23.02 -3.77 15.94
CA LEU A 560 -23.46 -3.96 17.32
C LEU A 560 -22.67 -3.07 18.31
N SER A 561 -21.43 -2.71 17.99
CA SER A 561 -20.65 -1.70 18.75
C SER A 561 -21.06 -0.26 18.46
N MET A 562 -21.48 0.07 17.23
CA MET A 562 -22.09 1.38 16.92
C MET A 562 -23.47 1.55 17.56
N ASP A 563 -24.22 0.46 17.70
CA ASP A 563 -25.52 0.39 18.41
C ASP A 563 -25.35 0.27 19.96
N TYR A 564 -24.11 0.34 20.47
CA TYR A 564 -23.73 0.21 21.90
C TYR A 564 -24.20 -1.07 22.63
N ARG A 565 -24.46 -2.16 21.90
CA ARG A 565 -24.95 -3.45 22.45
C ARG A 565 -23.86 -4.43 22.92
N ILE A 566 -22.59 -4.07 22.70
CA ILE A 566 -21.40 -4.87 23.01
C ILE A 566 -20.33 -3.92 23.58
N GLY A 567 -19.75 -4.27 24.73
CA GLY A 567 -18.64 -3.54 25.34
C GLY A 567 -17.31 -3.68 24.59
N PRO A 568 -16.36 -2.74 24.80
CA PRO A 568 -15.12 -2.68 24.02
C PRO A 568 -14.23 -3.92 24.18
N LYS A 569 -14.33 -4.66 25.31
CA LYS A 569 -13.60 -5.91 25.54
C LYS A 569 -14.04 -7.02 24.57
N ALA A 570 -15.35 -7.24 24.44
CA ALA A 570 -15.86 -8.24 23.50
C ALA A 570 -15.67 -7.82 22.04
N VAL A 571 -15.75 -6.53 21.71
CA VAL A 571 -15.38 -6.02 20.37
C VAL A 571 -13.92 -6.36 20.04
N TRP A 572 -13.00 -6.15 20.96
CA TRP A 572 -11.59 -6.51 20.81
C TRP A 572 -11.37 -8.01 20.61
N ILE A 573 -11.99 -8.87 21.43
CA ILE A 573 -11.87 -10.33 21.29
C ILE A 573 -12.45 -10.81 19.95
N LEU A 574 -13.67 -10.39 19.62
CA LEU A 574 -14.36 -10.80 18.39
C LEU A 574 -13.63 -10.32 17.13
N THR A 575 -13.08 -9.10 17.12
CA THR A 575 -12.28 -8.64 15.97
C THR A 575 -10.97 -9.42 15.82
N CYS A 576 -10.31 -9.83 16.91
CA CYS A 576 -9.13 -10.71 16.81
C CYS A 576 -9.50 -12.09 16.24
N LEU A 577 -10.59 -12.70 16.72
CA LEU A 577 -11.04 -14.03 16.28
C LEU A 577 -11.54 -14.07 14.82
N TYR A 578 -12.22 -13.02 14.34
CA TYR A 578 -12.60 -12.95 12.93
C TYR A 578 -11.43 -12.56 12.01
N CYS A 579 -10.44 -11.80 12.49
CA CYS A 579 -9.23 -11.52 11.69
C CYS A 579 -8.28 -12.73 11.62
N SER A 580 -8.15 -13.54 12.67
CA SER A 580 -7.21 -14.68 12.70
C SER A 580 -7.55 -15.77 11.67
N LYS A 581 -8.85 -15.97 11.38
CA LYS A 581 -9.33 -16.83 10.28
C LYS A 581 -8.67 -16.55 8.93
N LEU A 582 -8.33 -15.28 8.63
CA LEU A 582 -7.69 -14.93 7.36
C LEU A 582 -6.28 -15.53 7.22
N ALA A 583 -5.60 -15.86 8.32
CA ALA A 583 -4.29 -16.51 8.28
C ALA A 583 -4.33 -17.92 7.66
N MET A 584 -5.47 -18.63 7.79
CA MET A 584 -5.65 -19.96 7.16
C MET A 584 -5.51 -19.90 5.63
N LEU A 585 -5.89 -18.77 5.01
CA LEU A 585 -5.83 -18.60 3.56
C LEU A 585 -4.38 -18.48 3.03
N PHE A 586 -3.42 -18.18 3.89
CA PHE A 586 -2.00 -18.09 3.55
C PHE A 586 -1.23 -19.36 3.95
N MET A 587 -1.65 -20.06 5.00
CA MET A 587 -0.98 -21.27 5.50
C MET A 587 -1.97 -22.32 6.00
N ALA A 588 -1.94 -23.50 5.38
CA ALA A 588 -2.71 -24.67 5.78
C ALA A 588 -2.00 -25.49 6.87
N SER A 589 -1.91 -24.94 8.10
CA SER A 589 -1.34 -25.65 9.27
C SER A 589 -2.31 -25.62 10.45
N LYS A 590 -2.40 -26.75 11.15
CA LYS A 590 -3.46 -27.07 12.14
C LYS A 590 -3.56 -26.05 13.29
N ALA A 591 -2.46 -25.35 13.60
CA ALA A 591 -2.34 -24.37 14.67
C ALA A 591 -2.54 -22.91 14.23
N VAL A 592 -2.51 -22.61 12.93
CA VAL A 592 -2.36 -21.23 12.40
C VAL A 592 -3.47 -20.29 12.87
N LEU A 593 -4.74 -20.68 12.86
CA LEU A 593 -5.84 -19.84 13.35
C LEU A 593 -5.69 -19.49 14.84
N TRP A 594 -5.24 -20.43 15.66
CA TRP A 594 -5.15 -20.28 17.11
C TRP A 594 -3.94 -19.44 17.51
N VAL A 595 -2.80 -19.67 16.87
CA VAL A 595 -1.60 -18.84 17.05
C VAL A 595 -1.85 -17.41 16.57
N SER A 596 -2.40 -17.21 15.38
CA SER A 596 -2.70 -15.86 14.89
C SER A 596 -3.76 -15.16 15.75
N ALA A 597 -4.72 -15.87 16.35
CA ALA A 597 -5.64 -15.32 17.35
C ALA A 597 -4.90 -14.84 18.62
N VAL A 598 -3.99 -15.67 19.17
CA VAL A 598 -3.19 -15.32 20.37
C VAL A 598 -2.28 -14.11 20.10
N LEU A 599 -1.61 -14.07 18.94
CA LEU A 599 -0.78 -12.94 18.53
C LEU A 599 -1.61 -11.66 18.35
N LEU A 600 -2.75 -11.73 17.65
CA LEU A 600 -3.65 -10.57 17.49
C LEU A 600 -4.18 -10.06 18.84
N LEU A 601 -4.53 -10.96 19.77
CA LEU A 601 -4.94 -10.59 21.13
C LEU A 601 -3.79 -9.95 21.93
N ALA A 602 -2.53 -10.37 21.75
CA ALA A 602 -1.39 -9.76 22.42
C ALA A 602 -1.10 -8.33 21.91
N VAL A 603 -1.15 -8.12 20.58
CA VAL A 603 -0.68 -6.87 19.93
C VAL A 603 -1.75 -5.77 19.82
N SER A 604 -3.03 -6.13 19.67
CA SER A 604 -4.12 -5.16 19.44
C SER A 604 -4.64 -4.32 20.63
N PRO A 605 -4.44 -4.64 21.93
CA PRO A 605 -4.96 -3.85 23.05
C PRO A 605 -4.69 -2.33 23.00
N PRO A 606 -3.49 -1.83 22.64
CA PRO A 606 -3.21 -0.39 22.56
C PRO A 606 -4.01 0.32 21.46
N LEU A 607 -4.43 -0.41 20.43
CA LEU A 607 -5.17 0.08 19.26
C LEU A 607 -6.69 0.04 19.44
N LEU A 608 -7.21 -0.93 20.21
CA LEU A 608 -8.63 -1.21 20.32
C LEU A 608 -9.24 -0.91 21.70
N LEU A 609 -8.54 -1.18 22.80
CA LEU A 609 -9.08 -0.98 24.16
C LEU A 609 -8.86 0.42 24.72
N TYR A 610 -7.67 1.01 24.50
CA TYR A 610 -7.27 2.28 25.12
C TYR A 610 -7.53 3.52 24.24
N LYS A 611 -8.33 3.39 23.17
CA LYS A 611 -8.49 4.41 22.11
C LYS A 611 -9.62 5.41 22.37
N ASP A 612 -9.31 6.50 23.08
CA ASP A 612 -10.16 7.69 23.09
C ASP A 612 -9.91 8.57 21.85
N LYS A 613 -10.98 9.14 21.30
CA LYS A 613 -10.92 10.17 20.23
C LYS A 613 -10.93 11.61 20.77
N SER A 614 -11.11 11.78 22.07
CA SER A 614 -11.49 13.05 22.72
C SER A 614 -10.44 13.65 23.64
N ARG A 615 -9.33 12.94 23.91
CA ARG A 615 -8.21 13.43 24.74
C ARG A 615 -6.87 13.07 24.11
N THR A 616 -5.93 14.00 24.18
CA THR A 616 -4.55 13.88 23.70
C THR A 616 -3.60 13.22 24.72
N ALA A 617 -4.05 13.00 25.96
CA ALA A 617 -3.32 12.29 27.00
C ALA A 617 -3.71 10.80 27.03
N SER A 618 -2.73 9.92 27.21
CA SER A 618 -2.92 8.47 27.22
C SER A 618 -3.62 7.96 28.48
N LYS A 619 -4.44 6.91 28.32
CA LYS A 619 -5.13 6.22 29.43
C LYS A 619 -4.28 5.13 30.10
N MET A 620 -3.21 4.69 29.45
CA MET A 620 -2.44 3.52 29.82
C MET A 620 -1.40 3.88 30.90
N LYS A 621 -1.44 3.22 32.06
CA LYS A 621 -0.42 3.41 33.11
C LYS A 621 0.90 2.72 32.70
N PRO A 622 2.09 3.23 33.10
CA PRO A 622 3.37 2.61 32.74
C PRO A 622 3.47 1.12 33.07
N TRP A 623 2.99 0.68 34.23
CA TRP A 623 3.00 -0.75 34.59
C TRP A 623 2.19 -1.62 33.61
N GLN A 624 1.08 -1.09 33.08
CA GLN A 624 0.26 -1.79 32.08
C GLN A 624 1.00 -1.90 30.75
N ALA A 625 1.80 -0.89 30.39
CA ALA A 625 2.64 -0.93 29.19
C ALA A 625 3.70 -2.02 29.28
N TYR A 626 4.40 -2.13 30.43
CA TYR A 626 5.34 -3.23 30.68
C TYR A 626 4.65 -4.60 30.71
N ALA A 627 3.48 -4.72 31.33
CA ALA A 627 2.71 -5.97 31.35
C ALA A 627 2.28 -6.39 29.93
N HIS A 628 1.78 -5.47 29.10
CA HIS A 628 1.41 -5.76 27.72
C HIS A 628 2.63 -6.09 26.84
N ALA A 629 3.78 -5.44 27.04
CA ALA A 629 5.04 -5.80 26.37
C ALA A 629 5.53 -7.21 26.77
N GLY A 630 5.42 -7.59 28.05
CA GLY A 630 5.69 -8.95 28.52
C GLY A 630 4.76 -10.00 27.91
N VAL A 631 3.46 -9.71 27.81
CA VAL A 631 2.49 -10.58 27.12
C VAL A 631 2.82 -10.72 25.64
N VAL A 632 3.26 -9.66 24.96
CA VAL A 632 3.73 -9.70 23.56
C VAL A 632 4.96 -10.61 23.42
N ALA A 633 5.96 -10.47 24.29
CA ALA A 633 7.16 -11.31 24.26
C ALA A 633 6.84 -12.80 24.49
N LEU A 634 6.02 -13.09 25.50
CA LEU A 634 5.54 -14.46 25.79
C LEU A 634 4.71 -15.04 24.65
N ALA A 635 3.84 -14.24 24.00
CA ALA A 635 3.04 -14.67 22.87
C ALA A 635 3.93 -15.03 21.67
N VAL A 636 4.87 -14.17 21.27
CA VAL A 636 5.79 -14.47 20.15
C VAL A 636 6.64 -15.71 20.46
N TRP A 637 7.12 -15.87 21.69
CA TRP A 637 7.88 -17.06 22.10
C TRP A 637 7.06 -18.35 22.05
N PHE A 638 5.80 -18.33 22.52
CA PHE A 638 4.89 -19.48 22.47
C PHE A 638 4.50 -19.83 21.02
N CYS A 639 4.35 -18.82 20.18
CA CYS A 639 3.91 -18.96 18.78
C CYS A 639 5.04 -19.27 17.78
N ARG A 640 6.28 -19.44 18.24
CA ARG A 640 7.49 -19.53 17.41
C ARG A 640 7.43 -20.59 16.30
N GLU A 641 6.89 -21.79 16.56
CA GLU A 641 6.89 -22.87 15.56
C GLU A 641 6.15 -22.46 14.28
N THR A 642 4.95 -21.89 14.39
CA THR A 642 4.20 -21.40 13.22
C THR A 642 4.81 -20.15 12.58
N ILE A 643 5.60 -19.36 13.32
CA ILE A 643 6.38 -18.26 12.75
C ILE A 643 7.53 -18.83 11.91
N PHE A 644 8.13 -19.94 12.34
CA PHE A 644 9.17 -20.64 11.62
C PHE A 644 8.60 -21.37 10.38
N GLU A 645 7.44 -22.04 10.50
CA GLU A 645 6.67 -22.58 9.36
C GLU A 645 6.37 -21.48 8.32
N ALA A 646 5.90 -20.31 8.77
CA ALA A 646 5.57 -19.18 7.89
C ALA A 646 6.79 -18.65 7.13
N LEU A 647 7.93 -18.59 7.80
CA LEU A 647 9.18 -18.09 7.24
C LEU A 647 9.87 -19.11 6.33
N GLN A 648 9.73 -20.41 6.62
CA GLN A 648 10.13 -21.49 5.71
C GLN A 648 9.27 -21.48 4.44
N TRP A 649 7.95 -21.30 4.58
CA TRP A 649 7.02 -21.15 3.44
C TRP A 649 7.37 -19.94 2.57
N TRP A 650 7.66 -18.78 3.19
CA TRP A 650 8.04 -17.56 2.47
C TRP A 650 9.40 -17.68 1.74
N ASN A 651 10.39 -18.34 2.34
CA ASN A 651 11.72 -18.46 1.75
C ASN A 651 11.89 -19.68 0.81
N GLY A 652 10.95 -20.63 0.81
CA GLY A 652 11.05 -21.89 0.08
C GLY A 652 12.21 -22.81 0.50
N ARG A 653 12.90 -22.49 1.61
CA ARG A 653 14.11 -23.17 2.10
C ARG A 653 14.13 -23.19 3.64
N PRO A 654 14.77 -24.19 4.28
CA PRO A 654 14.95 -24.21 5.73
C PRO A 654 15.76 -22.98 6.19
N PRO A 655 15.21 -22.14 7.09
CA PRO A 655 15.91 -20.93 7.54
C PRO A 655 17.06 -21.22 8.51
N SER A 656 18.02 -20.29 8.56
CA SER A 656 19.15 -20.29 9.50
C SER A 656 18.72 -19.86 10.91
N ASP A 657 19.46 -20.29 11.94
CA ASP A 657 19.08 -20.02 13.34
C ASP A 657 19.12 -18.52 13.68
N GLY A 658 20.08 -17.78 13.11
CA GLY A 658 20.14 -16.31 13.22
C GLY A 658 18.89 -15.63 12.65
N LEU A 659 18.35 -16.14 11.54
CA LEU A 659 17.12 -15.63 10.92
C LEU A 659 15.87 -15.96 11.76
N LEU A 660 15.82 -17.16 12.37
CA LEU A 660 14.73 -17.56 13.27
C LEU A 660 14.68 -16.72 14.55
N LEU A 661 15.82 -16.53 15.22
CA LEU A 661 15.90 -15.69 16.41
C LEU A 661 15.68 -14.21 16.07
N GLY A 662 16.28 -13.74 14.98
CA GLY A 662 16.15 -12.35 14.51
C GLY A 662 14.71 -11.97 14.19
N THR A 663 13.92 -12.86 13.58
CA THR A 663 12.50 -12.62 13.33
C THR A 663 11.65 -12.66 14.60
N CYS A 664 11.91 -13.55 15.56
CA CYS A 664 11.26 -13.46 16.88
C CYS A 664 11.52 -12.11 17.55
N ILE A 665 12.79 -11.66 17.60
CA ILE A 665 13.17 -10.37 18.18
C ILE A 665 12.49 -9.21 17.43
N LEU A 666 12.57 -9.19 16.09
CA LEU A 666 11.95 -8.15 15.27
C LEU A 666 10.43 -8.08 15.49
N LEU A 667 9.75 -9.23 15.53
CA LEU A 667 8.30 -9.29 15.77
C LEU A 667 7.91 -8.75 17.14
N THR A 668 8.65 -9.07 18.21
CA THR A 668 8.39 -8.46 19.54
C THR A 668 8.59 -6.94 19.53
N GLY A 669 9.61 -6.44 18.82
CA GLY A 669 9.84 -5.01 18.62
C GLY A 669 8.70 -4.34 17.88
N LEU A 670 8.35 -4.82 16.69
CA LEU A 670 7.26 -4.29 15.86
C LEU A 670 5.90 -4.32 16.59
N ALA A 671 5.62 -5.40 17.33
CA ALA A 671 4.42 -5.53 18.16
C ALA A 671 4.34 -4.52 19.31
N CYS A 672 5.48 -4.02 19.81
CA CYS A 672 5.52 -2.98 20.85
C CYS A 672 5.38 -1.55 20.30
N VAL A 673 5.52 -1.33 18.98
CA VAL A 673 5.43 0.00 18.37
C VAL A 673 4.11 0.74 18.71
N PRO A 674 2.91 0.13 18.66
CA PRO A 674 1.66 0.82 18.99
C PRO A 674 1.57 1.30 20.45
N ILE A 675 2.25 0.61 21.39
CA ILE A 675 2.32 1.03 22.80
C ILE A 675 3.07 2.36 22.89
N VAL A 676 4.30 2.40 22.36
CA VAL A 676 5.19 3.57 22.46
C VAL A 676 4.70 4.73 21.59
N ALA A 677 4.26 4.46 20.37
CA ALA A 677 3.87 5.52 19.42
C ALA A 677 2.58 6.24 19.83
N LEU A 678 1.59 5.53 20.41
CA LEU A 678 0.28 6.11 20.73
C LEU A 678 0.15 6.53 22.20
N HIS A 679 0.74 5.79 23.15
CA HIS A 679 0.52 6.03 24.58
C HIS A 679 1.72 6.66 25.30
N PHE A 680 2.94 6.48 24.77
CA PHE A 680 4.19 6.97 25.38
C PHE A 680 5.04 7.80 24.42
N SER A 681 4.38 8.58 23.56
CA SER A 681 5.01 9.44 22.56
C SER A 681 6.02 10.45 23.16
N ASN A 682 5.81 10.86 24.41
CA ASN A 682 6.71 11.75 25.16
C ASN A 682 7.90 11.02 25.82
N ALA A 683 7.83 9.69 25.98
CA ALA A 683 8.87 8.91 26.66
C ALA A 683 10.03 8.59 25.69
N MET A 684 10.99 9.51 25.60
CA MET A 684 12.13 9.35 24.69
C MET A 684 12.96 8.10 24.99
N SER A 685 13.08 7.67 26.26
CA SER A 685 13.72 6.39 26.64
C SER A 685 13.05 5.19 25.95
N ALA A 686 11.72 5.06 26.07
CA ALA A 686 10.96 3.98 25.45
C ALA A 686 11.12 3.94 23.93
N LYS A 687 11.12 5.11 23.26
CA LYS A 687 11.40 5.21 21.82
C LYS A 687 12.80 4.70 21.44
N ARG A 688 13.83 5.01 22.23
CA ARG A 688 15.22 4.61 21.97
C ARG A 688 15.42 3.10 22.21
N CYS A 689 14.87 2.55 23.29
CA CYS A 689 14.92 1.11 23.57
C CYS A 689 14.17 0.29 22.52
N LEU A 690 13.00 0.76 22.06
CA LEU A 690 12.24 0.17 20.96
C LEU A 690 13.04 0.16 19.65
N LEU A 691 13.72 1.27 19.35
CA LEU A 691 14.58 1.40 18.16
C LEU A 691 15.79 0.46 18.21
N LEU A 692 16.43 0.29 19.38
CA LEU A 692 17.46 -0.74 19.55
C LEU A 692 16.88 -2.16 19.34
N LEU A 693 15.73 -2.48 19.93
CA LEU A 693 15.13 -3.81 19.82
C LEU A 693 14.79 -4.17 18.36
N VAL A 694 14.17 -3.25 17.62
CA VAL A 694 13.90 -3.42 16.18
C VAL A 694 15.21 -3.58 15.38
N ALA A 695 16.26 -2.81 15.71
CA ALA A 695 17.56 -2.95 15.08
C ALA A 695 18.25 -4.29 15.39
N THR A 696 18.17 -4.81 16.63
CA THR A 696 18.71 -6.14 16.97
C THR A 696 18.09 -7.24 16.12
N GLY A 697 16.76 -7.26 15.98
CA GLY A 697 16.07 -8.23 15.13
C GLY A 697 16.46 -8.11 13.66
N ALA A 698 16.48 -6.88 13.12
CA ALA A 698 16.88 -6.61 11.74
C ALA A 698 18.34 -7.04 11.44
N LEU A 699 19.27 -6.79 12.36
CA LEU A 699 20.67 -7.20 12.21
C LEU A 699 20.84 -8.72 12.21
N PHE A 700 20.12 -9.44 13.07
CA PHE A 700 20.12 -10.92 13.07
C PHE A 700 19.52 -11.50 11.78
N ILE A 701 18.48 -10.87 11.22
CA ILE A 701 17.87 -11.27 9.93
C ILE A 701 18.84 -11.05 8.75
N LEU A 702 19.56 -9.92 8.74
CA LEU A 702 20.47 -9.55 7.66
C LEU A 702 21.82 -10.30 7.71
N MET A 703 22.41 -10.42 8.90
CA MET A 703 23.75 -11.02 9.08
C MET A 703 23.71 -12.52 9.38
N GLN A 704 22.54 -13.06 9.73
CA GLN A 704 22.28 -14.48 10.01
C GLN A 704 23.38 -15.15 10.86
N PRO A 705 23.72 -14.57 12.03
CA PRO A 705 24.86 -15.03 12.82
C PRO A 705 24.68 -16.48 13.27
N PRO A 706 25.78 -17.25 13.38
CA PRO A 706 25.74 -18.61 13.91
C PRO A 706 25.34 -18.55 15.38
N ILE A 707 24.29 -19.26 15.75
CA ILE A 707 23.86 -19.40 17.13
C ILE A 707 24.63 -20.59 17.73
N PRO A 708 25.29 -20.46 18.90
CA PRO A 708 25.98 -21.58 19.53
C PRO A 708 24.99 -22.68 19.89
N MET A 709 25.40 -23.96 19.85
CA MET A 709 24.49 -25.11 20.03
C MET A 709 23.75 -25.12 21.38
N SER A 710 24.26 -24.42 22.39
CA SER A 710 23.60 -24.21 23.69
C SER A 710 22.39 -23.25 23.63
N TRP A 711 22.28 -22.45 22.57
CA TRP A 711 21.20 -21.47 22.33
C TRP A 711 20.35 -21.82 21.09
N THR A 712 20.78 -22.76 20.24
CA THR A 712 19.96 -23.24 19.12
C THR A 712 18.75 -24.02 19.64
N TYR A 713 17.55 -23.51 19.38
CA TYR A 713 16.33 -24.23 19.69
C TYR A 713 16.07 -25.34 18.65
N SER A 714 16.20 -26.59 19.06
CA SER A 714 15.99 -27.75 18.17
C SER A 714 14.50 -28.09 18.00
N SER A 715 13.88 -27.58 16.94
CA SER A 715 12.58 -28.10 16.45
C SER A 715 12.81 -29.23 15.45
N ASP A 716 12.22 -30.41 15.69
CA ASP A 716 12.41 -31.60 14.84
C ASP A 716 11.99 -31.40 13.38
N ILE A 717 10.98 -30.55 13.15
CA ILE A 717 10.48 -30.18 11.82
C ILE A 717 11.58 -29.54 10.95
N ILE A 718 12.33 -28.58 11.51
CA ILE A 718 13.41 -27.88 10.81
C ILE A 718 14.64 -28.78 10.69
N LYS A 719 14.87 -29.68 11.66
CA LYS A 719 15.95 -30.67 11.59
C LYS A 719 15.76 -31.62 10.40
N ALA A 720 14.55 -32.13 10.17
CA ALA A 720 14.23 -32.94 9.00
C ALA A 720 14.50 -32.19 7.68
N ALA A 721 14.23 -30.87 7.63
CA ALA A 721 14.48 -30.04 6.45
C ALA A 721 15.96 -29.63 6.25
N ARG A 722 16.80 -29.67 7.29
CA ARG A 722 18.26 -29.42 7.20
C ARG A 722 19.11 -30.68 7.02
N GLN A 723 18.50 -31.86 7.11
CA GLN A 723 19.18 -33.16 7.04
C GLN A 723 18.66 -34.04 5.91
N SER A 724 18.24 -33.41 4.81
CA SER A 724 18.21 -34.01 3.49
C SER A 724 19.58 -34.63 3.18
N SER A 725 19.61 -35.93 2.88
CA SER A 725 20.79 -36.61 2.33
C SER A 725 21.32 -35.93 1.07
N ASP A 726 20.39 -35.36 0.31
CA ASP A 726 20.58 -34.89 -1.05
C ASP A 726 21.37 -33.58 -1.06
N ASP A 727 21.08 -32.61 -0.18
CA ASP A 727 21.87 -31.37 -0.10
C ASP A 727 23.35 -31.64 0.30
N ILE A 728 23.58 -32.57 1.23
CA ILE A 728 24.93 -32.92 1.70
C ILE A 728 25.71 -33.69 0.61
N SER A 729 25.03 -34.48 -0.23
CA SER A 729 25.65 -35.24 -1.33
C SER A 729 25.80 -34.46 -2.63
N ILE A 730 24.94 -33.47 -2.89
CA ILE A 730 25.01 -32.59 -4.07
C ILE A 730 26.02 -31.46 -3.85
N TYR A 731 26.07 -30.86 -2.65
CA TYR A 731 26.92 -29.69 -2.37
C TYR A 731 28.13 -29.98 -1.48
N GLY A 732 28.21 -31.18 -0.89
CA GLY A 732 29.33 -31.60 -0.05
C GLY A 732 29.41 -30.89 1.31
N PHE A 733 30.46 -31.21 2.07
CA PHE A 733 30.81 -30.45 3.27
C PHE A 733 31.42 -29.10 2.90
N ILE A 734 30.57 -28.08 2.76
CA ILE A 734 31.00 -26.68 2.61
C ILE A 734 31.85 -26.31 3.82
N ALA A 735 33.12 -25.98 3.59
CA ALA A 735 34.08 -25.66 4.66
C ALA A 735 33.56 -24.51 5.53
N SER A 736 33.45 -24.75 6.84
CA SER A 736 32.83 -23.82 7.77
C SER A 736 33.65 -22.53 7.91
N LYS A 737 33.20 -21.45 7.27
CA LYS A 737 33.74 -20.10 7.52
C LYS A 737 33.72 -19.78 9.02
N PRO A 738 34.77 -19.16 9.58
CA PRO A 738 34.77 -18.69 10.96
C PRO A 738 33.77 -17.54 11.08
N THR A 739 32.54 -17.85 11.48
CA THR A 739 31.38 -16.94 11.43
C THR A 739 31.11 -16.19 12.74
N TRP A 740 32.00 -16.34 13.72
CA TRP A 740 32.03 -15.52 14.94
C TRP A 740 32.24 -14.00 14.71
N PRO A 741 32.96 -13.51 13.68
CA PRO A 741 33.17 -12.07 13.49
C PRO A 741 31.88 -11.28 13.23
N ALA A 742 30.84 -11.93 12.69
CA ALA A 742 29.52 -11.30 12.51
C ALA A 742 28.94 -10.77 13.83
N TRP A 743 29.22 -11.42 14.97
CA TRP A 743 28.81 -10.95 16.29
C TRP A 743 29.51 -9.64 16.69
N LEU A 744 30.77 -9.41 16.29
CA LEU A 744 31.47 -8.14 16.49
C LEU A 744 30.84 -7.00 15.67
N LEU A 745 30.47 -7.28 14.42
CA LEU A 745 29.79 -6.30 13.55
C LEU A 745 28.42 -5.90 14.13
N ILE A 746 27.62 -6.89 14.58
CA ILE A 746 26.33 -6.66 15.23
C ILE A 746 26.52 -5.82 16.50
N ALA A 747 27.50 -6.16 17.34
CA ALA A 747 27.80 -5.38 18.55
C ALA A 747 28.22 -3.93 18.23
N ALA A 748 29.08 -3.71 17.23
CA ALA A 748 29.52 -2.39 16.80
C ALA A 748 28.34 -1.51 16.32
N ILE A 749 27.44 -2.06 15.49
CA ILE A 749 26.26 -1.32 14.99
C ILE A 749 25.27 -1.01 16.12
N LEU A 750 25.09 -1.91 17.08
CA LEU A 750 24.22 -1.67 18.23
C LEU A 750 24.80 -0.62 19.20
N LEU A 751 26.13 -0.62 19.40
CA LEU A 751 26.81 0.40 20.19
C LEU A 751 26.74 1.77 19.53
N THR A 752 26.95 1.89 18.21
CA THR A 752 26.79 3.19 17.51
C THR A 752 25.35 3.68 17.55
N LEU A 753 24.36 2.80 17.42
CA LEU A 753 22.95 3.17 17.53
C LEU A 753 22.57 3.59 18.96
N ALA A 754 23.13 2.95 19.99
CA ALA A 754 22.96 3.34 21.40
C ALA A 754 23.64 4.69 21.73
N ALA A 755 24.74 5.01 21.04
CA ALA A 755 25.44 6.29 21.14
C ALA A 755 24.66 7.43 20.50
N ILE A 756 24.27 7.30 19.22
CA ILE A 756 23.53 8.32 18.46
C ILE A 756 22.16 8.57 19.10
N SER A 757 21.48 7.53 19.57
CA SER A 757 20.23 7.66 20.31
C SER A 757 20.40 8.25 21.73
N SER A 758 21.63 8.47 22.20
CA SER A 758 22.01 8.94 23.54
C SER A 758 21.40 8.10 24.69
N ILE A 759 21.37 6.77 24.50
CA ILE A 759 21.28 5.82 25.63
C ILE A 759 22.63 5.80 26.36
N LEU A 760 23.75 5.83 25.61
CA LEU A 760 25.09 6.03 26.15
C LEU A 760 25.43 7.54 26.16
N PRO A 761 25.88 8.14 27.29
CA PRO A 761 26.08 9.59 27.44
C PRO A 761 27.40 10.13 26.83
N ILE A 762 27.81 9.61 25.66
CA ILE A 762 29.07 9.91 24.95
C ILE A 762 29.28 11.41 24.65
N LYS A 763 28.19 12.18 24.53
CA LYS A 763 28.26 13.64 24.35
C LYS A 763 28.88 14.36 25.56
N TYR A 764 28.72 13.83 26.78
CA TYR A 764 29.11 14.51 28.02
C TYR A 764 30.44 14.02 28.62
N ILE A 765 30.82 12.76 28.38
CA ILE A 765 32.01 12.13 29.00
C ILE A 765 33.04 11.82 27.90
N VAL A 766 34.23 12.41 27.99
CA VAL A 766 35.29 12.28 26.97
C VAL A 766 36.01 10.93 27.05
N GLU A 767 36.27 10.39 28.24
CA GLU A 767 36.89 9.08 28.42
C GLU A 767 36.00 7.95 27.85
N LEU A 768 34.70 8.00 28.16
CA LEU A 768 33.72 7.06 27.61
C LEU A 768 33.58 7.21 26.08
N ARG A 769 33.90 8.38 25.50
CA ARG A 769 34.02 8.60 24.05
C ARG A 769 35.27 7.97 23.46
N THR A 770 36.44 8.10 24.10
CA THR A 770 37.69 7.44 23.63
C THR A 770 37.60 5.91 23.70
N PHE A 771 37.09 5.36 24.79
CA PHE A 771 36.89 3.91 24.92
C PHE A 771 35.90 3.39 23.85
N TYR A 772 34.80 4.11 23.63
CA TYR A 772 33.82 3.78 22.59
C TYR A 772 34.42 3.80 21.16
N SER A 773 35.16 4.85 20.78
CA SER A 773 35.76 4.93 19.43
C SER A 773 36.82 3.85 19.18
N ILE A 774 37.63 3.53 20.20
CA ILE A 774 38.65 2.48 20.11
C ILE A 774 37.98 1.09 20.03
N ALA A 775 36.97 0.82 20.87
CA ALA A 775 36.27 -0.47 20.88
C ALA A 775 35.58 -0.78 19.55
N ILE A 776 34.94 0.21 18.91
CA ILE A 776 34.32 0.05 17.59
C ILE A 776 35.39 -0.14 16.50
N GLY A 777 36.49 0.62 16.54
CA GLY A 777 37.60 0.47 15.59
C GLY A 777 38.22 -0.92 15.62
N ILE A 778 38.42 -1.48 16.83
CA ILE A 778 38.89 -2.85 17.01
C ILE A 778 37.84 -3.85 16.50
N ALA A 779 36.56 -3.71 16.88
CA ALA A 779 35.51 -4.64 16.46
C ALA A 779 35.33 -4.69 14.93
N LEU A 780 35.35 -3.54 14.25
CA LEU A 780 35.26 -3.46 12.79
C LEU A 780 36.55 -3.91 12.11
N GLY A 781 37.73 -3.56 12.64
CA GLY A 781 39.02 -4.00 12.12
C GLY A 781 39.18 -5.51 12.15
N VAL A 782 38.84 -6.14 13.28
CA VAL A 782 38.86 -7.61 13.45
C VAL A 782 37.80 -8.30 12.58
N TYR A 783 36.62 -7.69 12.42
CA TYR A 783 35.62 -8.20 11.47
C TYR A 783 36.14 -8.22 10.03
N ILE A 784 36.68 -7.10 9.55
CA ILE A 784 37.19 -6.97 8.18
C ILE A 784 38.38 -7.92 7.96
N SER A 785 39.31 -8.00 8.91
CA SER A 785 40.50 -8.86 8.77
C SER A 785 40.16 -10.35 8.78
N ALA A 786 39.15 -10.78 9.54
CA ALA A 786 38.75 -12.18 9.64
C ALA A 786 37.88 -12.66 8.46
N GLU A 787 36.98 -11.82 7.93
CA GLU A 787 36.07 -12.22 6.85
C GLU A 787 36.71 -12.12 5.45
N TYR A 788 37.57 -11.11 5.20
CA TYR A 788 38.10 -10.82 3.87
C TYR A 788 39.59 -11.16 3.68
N PHE A 789 40.42 -11.09 4.73
CA PHE A 789 41.89 -11.16 4.61
C PHE A 789 42.48 -12.40 5.30
N LEU A 790 42.13 -13.59 4.85
CA LEU A 790 42.63 -14.84 5.46
C LEU A 790 44.17 -14.96 5.41
N GLN A 791 44.75 -15.39 6.54
CA GLN A 791 46.15 -15.85 6.70
C GLN A 791 47.31 -14.81 6.65
N ALA A 792 47.10 -13.54 7.02
CA ALA A 792 48.20 -12.56 7.14
C ALA A 792 48.14 -11.69 8.42
N ALA A 793 48.80 -12.13 9.50
CA ALA A 793 48.75 -11.48 10.83
C ALA A 793 49.27 -10.02 10.84
N ILE A 794 50.30 -9.69 10.06
CA ILE A 794 50.83 -8.32 9.94
C ILE A 794 49.79 -7.39 9.28
N LEU A 795 49.10 -7.90 8.25
CA LEU A 795 48.02 -7.18 7.56
C LEU A 795 46.80 -7.00 8.46
N HIS A 796 46.46 -8.00 9.29
CA HIS A 796 45.41 -7.91 10.32
C HIS A 796 45.66 -6.77 11.29
N PHE A 797 46.87 -6.69 11.86
CA PHE A 797 47.23 -5.60 12.77
C PHE A 797 47.10 -4.24 12.07
N LEU A 798 47.59 -4.13 10.83
CA LEU A 798 47.58 -2.88 10.08
C LEU A 798 46.15 -2.42 9.72
N ILE A 799 45.24 -3.35 9.39
CA ILE A 799 43.80 -3.08 9.17
C ILE A 799 43.08 -2.71 10.47
N VAL A 800 43.44 -3.32 11.61
CA VAL A 800 42.90 -2.90 12.91
C VAL A 800 43.36 -1.48 13.27
N VAL A 801 44.62 -1.13 13.02
CA VAL A 801 45.15 0.23 13.24
C VAL A 801 44.42 1.25 12.37
N THR A 802 44.21 0.99 11.06
CA THR A 802 43.48 1.93 10.19
C THR A 802 42.03 2.11 10.65
N MET A 803 41.34 1.03 11.02
CA MET A 803 39.94 1.10 11.50
C MET A 803 39.80 1.76 12.88
N VAL A 804 40.81 1.68 13.75
CA VAL A 804 40.87 2.50 14.97
C VAL A 804 41.11 3.98 14.64
N CYS A 805 42.04 4.30 13.73
CA CYS A 805 42.27 5.68 13.31
C CYS A 805 41.03 6.34 12.68
N THR A 806 40.27 5.62 11.84
CA THR A 806 39.02 6.15 11.27
C THR A 806 37.95 6.34 12.32
N CYS A 807 37.71 5.36 13.20
CA CYS A 807 36.69 5.48 14.25
C CYS A 807 37.03 6.58 15.27
N VAL A 808 38.32 6.79 15.59
CA VAL A 808 38.77 7.92 16.42
C VAL A 808 38.58 9.25 15.69
N PHE A 809 38.89 9.35 14.39
CA PHE A 809 38.65 10.56 13.60
C PHE A 809 37.15 10.93 13.64
N VAL A 810 36.29 10.03 13.16
CA VAL A 810 34.83 10.21 13.00
C VAL A 810 34.15 10.59 14.32
N VAL A 811 34.46 9.88 15.41
CA VAL A 811 33.79 10.16 16.69
C VAL A 811 34.18 11.53 17.27
N PHE A 812 35.35 12.05 16.92
CA PHE A 812 35.85 13.35 17.40
C PHE A 812 35.69 14.52 16.41
N THR A 813 35.28 14.28 15.16
CA THR A 813 34.69 15.28 14.27
C THR A 813 33.26 15.61 14.70
N HIS A 814 32.37 14.61 14.76
CA HIS A 814 30.96 14.80 15.17
C HIS A 814 30.79 15.20 16.66
N PHE A 815 31.72 14.80 17.54
CA PHE A 815 31.75 15.27 18.93
C PHE A 815 33.13 15.85 19.29
N PRO A 816 33.39 17.14 18.99
CA PRO A 816 34.67 17.76 19.26
C PRO A 816 34.98 17.89 20.76
N SER A 817 36.25 18.19 21.04
CA SER A 817 36.83 18.41 22.37
C SER A 817 38.01 19.37 22.27
N ALA A 818 38.43 19.99 23.38
CA ALA A 818 39.51 20.98 23.39
C ALA A 818 40.88 20.43 22.93
N SER A 819 41.09 19.11 22.97
CA SER A 819 42.30 18.43 22.48
C SER A 819 42.17 17.92 21.05
N SER A 820 40.98 17.54 20.59
CA SER A 820 40.82 16.88 19.28
C SER A 820 41.12 17.78 18.09
N THR A 821 40.88 19.09 18.19
CA THR A 821 41.18 20.07 17.12
C THR A 821 42.66 20.16 16.74
N LYS A 822 43.58 19.78 17.66
CA LYS A 822 45.03 19.70 17.41
C LYS A 822 45.49 18.33 16.93
N LEU A 823 44.78 17.26 17.30
CA LEU A 823 45.21 15.87 17.11
C LEU A 823 44.68 15.27 15.81
N LEU A 824 43.43 15.59 15.42
CA LEU A 824 42.79 15.00 14.23
C LEU A 824 43.54 15.16 12.90
N PRO A 825 44.21 16.30 12.59
CA PRO A 825 45.03 16.42 11.38
C PRO A 825 46.16 15.38 11.32
N TRP A 826 46.76 15.03 12.46
CA TRP A 826 47.80 14.00 12.56
C TRP A 826 47.21 12.58 12.45
N VAL A 827 46.00 12.34 12.96
CA VAL A 827 45.28 11.06 12.74
C VAL A 827 44.97 10.86 11.26
N PHE A 828 44.56 11.92 10.55
CA PHE A 828 44.32 11.85 9.10
C PHE A 828 45.61 11.67 8.31
N ALA A 829 46.69 12.38 8.66
CA ALA A 829 48.01 12.19 8.02
C ALA A 829 48.52 10.75 8.20
N LEU A 830 48.35 10.17 9.39
CA LEU A 830 48.66 8.76 9.67
C LEU A 830 47.80 7.82 8.81
N LEU A 831 46.50 8.06 8.70
CA LEU A 831 45.58 7.28 7.86
C LEU A 831 45.96 7.31 6.37
N VAL A 832 46.35 8.47 5.85
CA VAL A 832 46.83 8.62 4.46
C VAL A 832 48.18 7.92 4.26
N ALA A 833 49.09 7.98 5.24
CA ALA A 833 50.37 7.28 5.19
C ALA A 833 50.23 5.74 5.27
N LEU A 834 49.22 5.23 5.98
CA LEU A 834 48.95 3.81 6.08
C LEU A 834 48.52 3.18 4.74
N PHE A 835 47.86 3.93 3.86
CA PHE A 835 47.36 3.42 2.56
C PHE A 835 48.43 2.77 1.67
N PRO A 836 49.50 3.48 1.23
CA PRO A 836 50.54 2.86 0.40
C PRO A 836 51.28 1.74 1.14
N VAL A 837 51.45 1.86 2.47
CA VAL A 837 52.08 0.83 3.30
C VAL A 837 51.27 -0.47 3.28
N THR A 838 49.95 -0.41 3.49
CA THR A 838 49.06 -1.59 3.38
C THR A 838 49.11 -2.24 2.00
N TYR A 839 49.03 -1.44 0.93
CA TYR A 839 48.95 -1.93 -0.45
C TYR A 839 50.24 -2.62 -0.92
N LEU A 840 51.41 -2.12 -0.49
CA LEU A 840 52.71 -2.71 -0.82
C LEU A 840 53.01 -3.98 0.01
N LEU A 841 52.70 -3.98 1.32
CA LEU A 841 52.92 -5.14 2.20
C LEU A 841 52.13 -6.36 1.77
N GLU A 842 50.86 -6.19 1.38
CA GLU A 842 50.02 -7.26 0.83
C GLU A 842 50.65 -7.91 -0.41
N GLY A 843 51.27 -7.10 -1.27
CA GLY A 843 52.02 -7.58 -2.43
C GLY A 843 53.27 -8.40 -2.10
N GLN A 844 53.99 -8.07 -1.02
CA GLN A 844 55.25 -8.76 -0.67
C GLN A 844 55.04 -9.98 0.22
N VAL A 845 54.16 -9.92 1.22
CA VAL A 845 53.96 -11.00 2.20
C VAL A 845 53.52 -12.31 1.54
N ARG A 846 52.66 -12.24 0.52
CA ARG A 846 52.17 -13.42 -0.20
C ARG A 846 53.17 -13.94 -1.24
N ASN A 847 53.90 -13.04 -1.89
CA ASN A 847 54.93 -13.38 -2.89
C ASN A 847 56.18 -14.02 -2.26
N ASN A 848 56.58 -13.60 -1.05
CA ASN A 848 57.64 -14.25 -0.29
C ASN A 848 57.22 -15.64 0.21
N LYS A 849 55.93 -15.85 0.50
CA LYS A 849 55.42 -17.16 0.96
C LYS A 849 55.45 -18.21 -0.15
N SER A 850 55.23 -17.83 -1.41
CA SER A 850 55.45 -18.69 -2.59
C SER A 850 56.93 -18.93 -2.92
N LEU A 851 57.86 -18.09 -2.43
CA LEU A 851 59.30 -18.30 -2.62
C LEU A 851 59.92 -19.24 -1.56
N LEU A 852 59.31 -19.33 -0.38
CA LEU A 852 59.75 -20.13 0.76
C LEU A 852 59.01 -21.47 0.89
N GLY A 853 58.24 -21.86 -0.13
CA GLY A 853 57.14 -22.82 0.03
C GLY A 853 56.79 -23.66 -1.18
N ASP A 854 57.75 -24.03 -2.02
CA ASP A 854 57.81 -25.41 -2.53
C ASP A 854 59.26 -25.84 -2.82
N GLY A 855 59.52 -27.14 -2.71
CA GLY A 855 60.80 -27.79 -2.84
C GLY A 855 60.71 -29.25 -3.31
N GLY A 856 59.62 -29.67 -3.99
CA GLY A 856 59.59 -30.99 -4.60
C GLY A 856 58.36 -31.38 -5.44
N VAL A 857 58.55 -31.41 -6.76
CA VAL A 857 57.85 -32.29 -7.74
C VAL A 857 56.33 -32.07 -7.91
N GLY A 858 55.92 -31.34 -8.96
CA GLY A 858 54.49 -31.22 -9.31
C GLY A 858 54.12 -30.31 -10.49
N ASP A 859 54.94 -30.23 -11.54
CA ASP A 859 54.94 -29.13 -12.56
C ASP A 859 53.66 -28.87 -13.39
N LEU A 860 52.53 -29.56 -13.12
CA LEU A 860 51.22 -29.24 -13.72
C LEU A 860 50.21 -28.65 -12.72
N GLU A 861 50.09 -29.23 -11.51
CA GLU A 861 49.19 -28.70 -10.47
C GLU A 861 49.72 -27.37 -9.87
N VAL A 862 51.02 -27.10 -10.02
CA VAL A 862 51.65 -25.86 -9.55
C VAL A 862 51.19 -24.63 -10.35
N GLU A 863 50.89 -24.76 -11.64
CA GLU A 863 50.49 -23.59 -12.47
C GLU A 863 49.09 -23.08 -12.12
N ASP A 864 48.09 -23.97 -11.98
CA ASP A 864 46.74 -23.58 -11.56
C ASP A 864 46.72 -22.99 -10.14
N ASN A 865 47.49 -23.57 -9.20
CA ASN A 865 47.63 -23.03 -7.86
C ASN A 865 48.31 -21.64 -7.86
N LYS A 866 49.28 -21.42 -8.74
CA LYS A 866 49.98 -20.14 -8.92
C LYS A 866 49.06 -19.09 -9.56
N LEU A 867 48.24 -19.47 -10.55
CA LEU A 867 47.19 -18.62 -11.12
C LEU A 867 46.15 -18.22 -10.07
N ALA A 868 45.62 -19.20 -9.33
CA ALA A 868 44.66 -18.97 -8.25
C ALA A 868 45.25 -18.09 -7.12
N LEU A 869 46.52 -18.24 -6.78
CA LEU A 869 47.22 -17.39 -5.81
C LEU A 869 47.40 -15.96 -6.32
N LEU A 870 47.76 -15.77 -7.60
CA LEU A 870 47.85 -14.44 -8.22
C LEU A 870 46.49 -13.73 -8.25
N LEU A 871 45.43 -14.41 -8.71
CA LEU A 871 44.06 -13.91 -8.70
C LEU A 871 43.60 -13.57 -7.27
N ALA A 872 44.00 -14.35 -6.27
CA ALA A 872 43.69 -14.07 -4.87
C ALA A 872 44.55 -12.95 -4.24
N VAL A 873 45.70 -12.58 -4.82
CA VAL A 873 46.46 -11.36 -4.47
C VAL A 873 45.80 -10.13 -5.09
N GLU A 874 45.36 -10.23 -6.34
CA GLU A 874 44.71 -9.12 -7.05
C GLU A 874 43.30 -8.82 -6.52
N GLY A 875 42.53 -9.86 -6.17
CA GLY A 875 41.27 -9.73 -5.45
C GLY A 875 41.43 -9.09 -4.06
N ALA A 876 42.51 -9.42 -3.35
CA ALA A 876 42.80 -8.81 -2.05
C ALA A 876 43.17 -7.32 -2.19
N ARG A 877 44.10 -6.98 -3.10
CA ARG A 877 44.49 -5.60 -3.44
C ARG A 877 43.31 -4.73 -3.88
N THR A 878 42.42 -5.26 -4.71
CA THR A 878 41.22 -4.53 -5.15
C THR A 878 40.20 -4.36 -4.01
N SER A 879 40.06 -5.33 -3.11
CA SER A 879 39.26 -5.15 -1.89
C SER A 879 39.84 -4.09 -0.95
N LEU A 880 41.17 -4.01 -0.85
CA LEU A 880 41.89 -3.05 -0.02
C LEU A 880 41.78 -1.61 -0.57
N LEU A 881 41.89 -1.45 -1.90
CA LEU A 881 41.54 -0.20 -2.58
C LEU A 881 40.08 0.20 -2.30
N GLY A 882 39.14 -0.75 -2.35
CA GLY A 882 37.72 -0.54 -2.01
C GLY A 882 37.51 -0.04 -0.58
N LEU A 883 38.21 -0.64 0.40
CA LEU A 883 38.15 -0.24 1.80
C LEU A 883 38.61 1.21 2.00
N TYR A 884 39.76 1.61 1.44
CA TYR A 884 40.25 2.98 1.57
C TYR A 884 39.39 4.00 0.81
N ALA A 885 38.82 3.65 -0.35
CA ALA A 885 37.87 4.51 -1.04
C ALA A 885 36.63 4.79 -0.17
N ALA A 886 36.06 3.76 0.46
CA ALA A 886 34.93 3.91 1.38
C ALA A 886 35.26 4.77 2.61
N ILE A 887 36.45 4.57 3.20
CA ILE A 887 36.97 5.36 4.32
C ILE A 887 37.10 6.85 3.95
N PHE A 888 37.76 7.17 2.83
CA PHE A 888 37.92 8.55 2.40
C PHE A 888 36.59 9.20 1.99
N MET A 889 35.66 8.44 1.40
CA MET A 889 34.30 8.93 1.11
C MET A 889 33.54 9.30 2.39
N LEU A 890 33.64 8.47 3.44
CA LEU A 890 32.99 8.71 4.73
C LEU A 890 33.54 9.98 5.40
N ILE A 891 34.86 10.12 5.46
CA ILE A 891 35.53 11.31 6.03
C ILE A 891 35.16 12.58 5.25
N ALA A 892 35.14 12.51 3.91
CA ALA A 892 34.73 13.63 3.06
C ALA A 892 33.27 14.04 3.28
N LEU A 893 32.35 13.06 3.40
CA LEU A 893 30.93 13.30 3.69
C LEU A 893 30.75 13.96 5.05
N GLU A 894 31.37 13.43 6.10
CA GLU A 894 31.22 13.92 7.47
C GLU A 894 31.72 15.37 7.60
N ILE A 895 32.93 15.66 7.12
CA ILE A 895 33.48 17.02 7.08
C ILE A 895 32.54 17.96 6.32
N LYS A 896 31.91 17.49 5.24
CA LYS A 896 30.94 18.28 4.47
C LYS A 896 29.67 18.59 5.26
N PHE A 897 29.18 17.63 6.05
CA PHE A 897 28.02 17.82 6.92
C PHE A 897 28.31 18.77 8.08
N GLU A 898 29.46 18.66 8.75
CA GLU A 898 29.77 19.53 9.89
C GLU A 898 30.20 20.94 9.49
N LEU A 899 30.87 21.13 8.35
CA LEU A 899 31.05 22.48 7.79
C LEU A 899 29.70 23.14 7.49
N ALA A 900 28.71 22.38 7.00
CA ALA A 900 27.36 22.88 6.76
C ALA A 900 26.55 23.13 8.06
N SER A 901 26.76 22.33 9.12
CA SER A 901 26.12 22.50 10.42
C SER A 901 26.58 23.81 11.09
N LEU A 902 27.89 24.01 11.17
CA LEU A 902 28.54 25.18 11.79
C LEU A 902 28.20 26.49 11.07
N ILE A 903 28.14 26.48 9.72
CA ILE A 903 27.72 27.65 8.95
C ILE A 903 26.26 28.01 9.26
N ARG A 904 25.37 27.02 9.35
CA ARG A 904 23.94 27.24 9.63
C ARG A 904 23.70 27.75 11.04
N GLU A 905 24.42 27.23 12.03
CA GLU A 905 24.32 27.67 13.42
C GLU A 905 24.74 29.14 13.55
N LYS A 906 25.88 29.53 12.99
CA LYS A 906 26.39 30.91 13.08
C LYS A 906 25.59 31.93 12.27
N VAL A 907 24.89 31.51 11.20
CA VAL A 907 23.85 32.35 10.55
C VAL A 907 22.66 32.58 11.47
N THR A 908 22.31 31.60 12.30
CA THR A 908 21.18 31.69 13.25
C THR A 908 21.53 32.55 14.45
N GLU A 909 22.71 32.38 15.06
CA GLU A 909 23.21 33.26 16.15
C GLU A 909 23.21 34.73 15.73
N ARG A 910 23.71 35.01 14.52
CA ARG A 910 23.83 36.38 13.99
C ARG A 910 22.50 37.04 13.68
N GLY A 911 21.41 36.27 13.58
CA GLY A 911 20.03 36.76 13.53
C GLY A 911 19.38 36.99 14.90
N GLY A 912 19.95 36.45 15.98
CA GLY A 912 19.43 36.61 17.35
C GLY A 912 19.88 37.87 18.08
N LEU A 913 20.92 38.54 17.60
CA LEU A 913 21.58 39.68 18.28
C LEU A 913 20.85 41.03 18.15
N THR A 914 19.61 41.05 17.65
CA THR A 914 18.76 42.27 17.58
C THR A 914 17.39 42.08 18.22
N HIS A 915 17.34 41.57 19.46
CA HIS A 915 16.16 41.72 20.32
C HIS A 915 16.49 41.71 21.83
N SER A 916 16.84 42.87 22.36
CA SER A 916 17.10 43.06 23.81
C SER A 916 16.63 44.42 24.33
N GLN A 917 15.36 44.78 24.07
CA GLN A 917 14.66 45.86 24.76
C GLN A 917 13.22 45.47 25.10
N SER A 918 12.75 46.01 26.23
CA SER A 918 11.46 45.83 26.91
C SER A 918 10.23 45.71 26.00
N GLY A 919 9.38 44.72 26.26
CA GLY A 919 8.15 44.49 25.50
C GLY A 919 6.87 45.03 26.16
N GLN A 920 5.75 44.82 25.47
CA GLN A 920 4.39 44.85 26.02
C GLN A 920 3.47 43.92 25.21
N SER A 921 2.26 43.65 25.72
CA SER A 921 1.31 42.66 25.20
C SER A 921 0.43 43.19 24.06
N GLY A 922 0.17 42.38 23.03
CA GLY A 922 -0.77 42.71 21.95
C GLY A 922 -1.20 41.51 21.09
N SER A 923 -2.46 41.47 20.68
CA SER A 923 -3.11 40.33 20.01
C SER A 923 -2.89 40.24 18.50
N ALA A 924 -2.71 39.00 18.01
CA ALA A 924 -3.18 38.47 16.72
C ALA A 924 -3.21 39.36 15.45
N SER A 925 -2.30 39.09 14.49
CA SER A 925 -2.64 38.95 13.06
C SER A 925 -1.46 38.39 12.24
N ALA A 926 -1.78 37.87 11.04
CA ALA A 926 -0.95 37.51 9.87
C ALA A 926 0.57 37.17 10.02
N PRO A 927 1.06 36.08 9.40
CA PRO A 927 2.51 35.85 9.28
C PRO A 927 3.15 36.94 8.39
N PRO A 928 4.20 37.65 8.86
CA PRO A 928 4.77 38.76 8.10
C PRO A 928 5.52 38.28 6.86
N ARG A 929 5.17 38.84 5.69
CA ARG A 929 5.98 38.73 4.46
C ARG A 929 7.28 39.50 4.65
N LEU A 930 8.30 38.87 5.23
CA LEU A 930 9.63 39.46 5.45
C LEU A 930 10.42 39.64 4.14
N ARG A 931 10.09 40.73 3.45
CA ARG A 931 10.96 41.64 2.69
C ARG A 931 12.41 41.16 2.48
N PHE A 932 12.65 40.33 1.47
CA PHE A 932 13.99 39.88 1.02
C PHE A 932 14.77 41.02 0.31
N MET A 933 14.92 42.18 0.94
CA MET A 933 15.59 43.37 0.38
C MET A 933 16.79 43.86 1.22
N GLN A 934 17.65 42.94 1.66
CA GLN A 934 19.03 43.30 2.02
C GLN A 934 20.09 42.28 1.59
N GLN A 935 19.77 41.38 0.65
CA GLN A 935 20.72 40.39 0.11
C GLN A 935 21.43 40.87 -1.17
N ARG A 936 21.26 42.15 -1.58
CA ARG A 936 21.84 42.73 -2.81
C ARG A 936 23.25 43.33 -2.62
N ARG A 937 24.10 42.66 -1.83
CA ARG A 937 25.58 42.85 -1.79
C ARG A 937 26.29 41.68 -1.09
N ALA A 938 25.91 40.44 -1.42
CA ALA A 938 26.68 39.24 -1.07
C ALA A 938 27.94 39.10 -1.95
N SER A 939 28.80 40.11 -1.91
CA SER A 939 30.06 40.26 -2.64
C SER A 939 31.05 40.84 -1.64
N THR A 940 32.16 40.14 -1.40
CA THR A 940 32.93 40.16 -0.14
C THR A 940 32.11 39.63 1.06
N VAL A 941 32.38 38.38 1.43
CA VAL A 941 32.42 38.04 2.86
C VAL A 941 33.69 38.73 3.38
N PRO A 942 33.62 39.64 4.36
CA PRO A 942 34.80 40.36 4.81
C PRO A 942 35.79 39.40 5.46
N THR A 943 37.10 39.64 5.25
CA THR A 943 38.25 38.81 5.67
C THR A 943 38.38 38.56 7.19
N PHE A 944 37.45 39.07 8.00
CA PHE A 944 37.39 38.89 9.44
C PHE A 944 36.76 37.56 9.91
N THR A 945 35.94 36.88 9.09
CA THR A 945 35.43 35.54 9.45
C THR A 945 36.53 34.48 9.45
N ILE A 946 37.46 34.58 8.50
CA ILE A 946 38.60 33.66 8.32
C ILE A 946 39.49 33.67 9.57
N LYS A 947 39.80 34.84 10.13
CA LYS A 947 40.68 35.01 11.31
C LYS A 947 40.19 34.35 12.60
N ARG A 948 38.93 33.88 12.69
CA ARG A 948 38.46 33.08 13.84
C ARG A 948 38.14 31.61 13.48
N MET A 949 37.90 31.28 12.21
CA MET A 949 37.99 29.88 11.74
C MET A 949 39.42 29.34 11.90
N ALA A 950 40.42 30.22 11.71
CA ALA A 950 41.85 29.99 11.95
C ALA A 950 42.21 29.48 13.37
N ALA A 951 41.34 29.67 14.37
CA ALA A 951 41.61 29.27 15.75
C ALA A 951 41.14 27.83 16.09
N GLU A 952 40.13 27.31 15.40
CA GLU A 952 39.39 26.12 15.85
C GLU A 952 39.12 25.06 14.75
N GLY A 953 39.15 25.40 13.46
CA GLY A 953 38.70 24.48 12.40
C GLY A 953 39.29 24.65 11.00
N ALA A 954 40.35 25.45 10.82
CA ALA A 954 40.91 25.76 9.49
C ALA A 954 41.41 24.54 8.68
N TRP A 955 41.75 23.43 9.34
CA TRP A 955 42.19 22.19 8.67
C TRP A 955 41.06 21.40 8.02
N MET A 956 39.79 21.62 8.41
CA MET A 956 38.65 20.81 7.96
C MET A 956 38.43 20.87 6.43
N PRO A 957 38.37 22.05 5.77
CA PRO A 957 38.20 22.12 4.31
C PRO A 957 39.28 21.35 3.55
N ALA A 958 40.54 21.54 3.91
CA ALA A 958 41.69 20.91 3.28
C ALA A 958 41.69 19.38 3.44
N VAL A 959 41.44 18.87 4.65
CA VAL A 959 41.33 17.42 4.89
C VAL A 959 40.15 16.81 4.11
N GLY A 960 39.02 17.49 4.07
CA GLY A 960 37.87 17.08 3.24
C GLY A 960 38.22 17.06 1.75
N ASN A 961 38.90 18.08 1.23
CA ASN A 961 39.33 18.15 -0.16
C ASN A 961 40.28 17.00 -0.53
N VAL A 962 41.33 16.77 0.27
CA VAL A 962 42.27 15.64 0.08
C VAL A 962 41.52 14.30 0.09
N ALA A 963 40.60 14.09 1.04
CA ALA A 963 39.79 12.87 1.10
C ALA A 963 38.90 12.68 -0.15
N THR A 964 38.26 13.73 -0.67
CA THR A 964 37.46 13.62 -1.91
C THR A 964 38.29 13.27 -3.14
N ILE A 965 39.48 13.87 -3.28
CA ILE A 965 40.36 13.65 -4.44
C ILE A 965 40.95 12.23 -4.38
N MET A 966 41.42 11.78 -3.21
CA MET A 966 41.89 10.41 -3.00
C MET A 966 40.79 9.38 -3.24
N CYS A 967 39.57 9.61 -2.72
CA CYS A 967 38.42 8.74 -2.98
C CYS A 967 38.12 8.64 -4.48
N PHE A 968 38.03 9.78 -5.20
CA PHE A 968 37.72 9.78 -6.62
C PHE A 968 38.81 9.09 -7.46
N ALA A 969 40.08 9.32 -7.14
CA ALA A 969 41.21 8.67 -7.81
C ALA A 969 41.20 7.15 -7.60
N ILE A 970 41.02 6.67 -6.37
CA ILE A 970 40.95 5.23 -6.07
C ILE A 970 39.72 4.60 -6.76
N CYS A 971 38.57 5.29 -6.79
CA CYS A 971 37.39 4.82 -7.52
C CYS A 971 37.62 4.72 -9.03
N LEU A 972 38.42 5.58 -9.65
CA LEU A 972 38.80 5.45 -11.07
C LEU A 972 39.72 4.24 -11.31
N ILE A 973 40.68 3.98 -10.42
CA ILE A 973 41.54 2.78 -10.49
C ILE A 973 40.69 1.51 -10.36
N LEU A 974 39.75 1.48 -9.40
CA LEU A 974 38.79 0.39 -9.24
C LEU A 974 37.90 0.21 -10.48
N ASN A 975 37.51 1.30 -11.16
CA ASN A 975 36.71 1.22 -12.38
C ASN A 975 37.46 0.52 -13.52
N VAL A 976 38.76 0.80 -13.67
CA VAL A 976 39.63 0.11 -14.63
C VAL A 976 39.71 -1.37 -14.27
N ASN A 977 40.16 -1.70 -13.05
CA ASN A 977 40.45 -3.08 -12.64
C ASN A 977 39.21 -3.98 -12.55
N LEU A 978 38.05 -3.48 -12.13
CA LEU A 978 36.84 -4.29 -11.91
C LEU A 978 35.87 -4.31 -13.10
N THR A 979 35.99 -3.39 -14.06
CA THR A 979 34.98 -3.26 -15.15
C THR A 979 35.58 -3.01 -16.54
N GLY A 980 36.91 -3.01 -16.69
CA GLY A 980 37.57 -2.61 -17.94
C GLY A 980 37.38 -1.13 -18.28
N GLY A 981 37.18 -0.27 -17.26
CA GLY A 981 37.02 1.18 -17.45
C GLY A 981 35.63 1.60 -17.95
N SER A 982 34.56 0.90 -17.52
CA SER A 982 33.19 1.07 -18.01
C SER A 982 32.72 2.53 -18.15
N ASN A 983 32.27 2.89 -19.36
CA ASN A 983 31.74 4.21 -19.70
C ASN A 983 30.49 4.62 -18.88
N ARG A 984 29.83 3.66 -18.23
CA ARG A 984 28.64 3.93 -17.39
C ARG A 984 29.01 4.35 -15.96
N ALA A 985 30.16 3.89 -15.45
CA ALA A 985 30.55 4.11 -14.06
C ALA A 985 30.87 5.57 -13.74
N ILE A 986 31.43 6.34 -14.69
CA ILE A 986 31.79 7.76 -14.47
C ILE A 986 30.58 8.62 -14.05
N PHE A 987 29.37 8.29 -14.50
CA PHE A 987 28.14 8.98 -14.10
C PHE A 987 27.78 8.77 -12.63
N PHE A 988 28.22 7.66 -12.03
CA PHE A 988 28.07 7.38 -10.59
C PHE A 988 29.27 7.87 -9.76
N LEU A 989 30.47 7.92 -10.35
CA LEU A 989 31.69 8.35 -9.66
C LEU A 989 31.90 9.88 -9.63
N ALA A 990 31.64 10.58 -10.73
CA ALA A 990 31.85 12.04 -10.80
C ALA A 990 31.06 12.85 -9.74
N PRO A 991 29.83 12.45 -9.31
CA PRO A 991 29.13 13.10 -8.20
C PRO A 991 29.88 13.14 -6.86
N ILE A 992 30.91 12.30 -6.64
CA ILE A 992 31.78 12.36 -5.45
C ILE A 992 32.43 13.75 -5.33
N LEU A 993 32.72 14.42 -6.45
CA LEU A 993 33.31 15.76 -6.48
C LEU A 993 32.37 16.86 -5.97
N LEU A 994 31.07 16.60 -5.77
CA LEU A 994 30.14 17.53 -5.10
C LEU A 994 30.45 17.74 -3.62
N LEU A 995 31.34 16.93 -3.04
CA LEU A 995 31.80 17.03 -1.66
C LEU A 995 32.92 18.08 -1.49
N LEU A 996 33.63 18.46 -2.55
CA LEU A 996 34.69 19.49 -2.53
C LEU A 996 34.27 20.76 -1.79
N ASN A 997 35.12 21.24 -0.88
CA ASN A 997 34.94 22.39 -0.02
C ASN A 997 35.57 23.66 -0.61
N GLN A 998 35.01 24.81 -0.23
CA GLN A 998 35.67 26.10 -0.45
C GLN A 998 36.91 26.16 0.42
N ASP A 999 38.04 26.50 -0.19
CA ASP A 999 39.36 26.47 0.42
C ASP A 999 40.23 27.53 -0.27
N SER A 1000 40.97 28.32 0.51
CA SER A 1000 41.89 29.31 -0.04
C SER A 1000 43.13 28.68 -0.67
N ASP A 1001 43.51 27.49 -0.20
CA ASP A 1001 44.87 26.99 -0.35
C ASP A 1001 44.99 26.03 -1.55
N PHE A 1002 43.89 25.38 -1.95
CA PHE A 1002 43.83 24.47 -3.10
C PHE A 1002 43.30 25.10 -4.40
N VAL A 1003 42.20 25.88 -4.36
CA VAL A 1003 41.59 26.48 -5.56
C VAL A 1003 41.03 27.87 -5.26
N ALA A 1004 41.89 28.88 -5.34
CA ALA A 1004 41.57 30.30 -5.15
C ALA A 1004 40.57 30.82 -6.20
N GLY A 1005 39.28 30.57 -5.97
CA GLY A 1005 38.17 30.94 -6.86
C GLY A 1005 36.96 30.00 -6.83
N PHE A 1006 37.08 28.80 -6.21
CA PHE A 1006 35.98 27.84 -6.10
C PHE A 1006 35.01 28.21 -4.97
N GLY A 1007 33.75 28.52 -5.31
CA GLY A 1007 32.68 28.84 -4.36
C GLY A 1007 31.42 28.00 -4.57
N ASP A 1008 30.43 28.13 -3.67
CA ASP A 1008 29.17 27.36 -3.73
C ASP A 1008 28.41 27.46 -5.07
N LYS A 1009 28.64 28.54 -5.83
CA LYS A 1009 28.07 28.70 -7.18
C LYS A 1009 28.62 27.65 -8.13
N GLN A 1010 29.94 27.50 -8.20
CA GLN A 1010 30.60 26.61 -9.17
C GLN A 1010 30.57 25.12 -8.77
N ARG A 1011 29.80 24.73 -7.74
CA ARG A 1011 29.79 23.37 -7.15
C ARG A 1011 29.62 22.23 -8.16
N TYR A 1012 28.86 22.45 -9.24
CA TYR A 1012 28.61 21.43 -10.26
C TYR A 1012 29.70 21.32 -11.34
N PHE A 1013 30.57 22.33 -11.48
CA PHE A 1013 31.60 22.39 -12.52
C PHE A 1013 32.60 21.21 -12.47
N PRO A 1014 33.13 20.77 -11.31
CA PRO A 1014 34.03 19.62 -11.26
C PRO A 1014 33.38 18.33 -11.77
N VAL A 1015 32.08 18.13 -11.52
CA VAL A 1015 31.34 16.94 -11.96
C VAL A 1015 31.18 16.92 -13.48
N THR A 1016 30.75 18.04 -14.06
CA THR A 1016 30.48 18.14 -15.50
C THR A 1016 31.77 18.06 -16.31
N VAL A 1017 32.84 18.72 -15.81
CA VAL A 1017 34.19 18.62 -16.37
C VAL A 1017 34.74 17.19 -16.26
N ALA A 1018 34.63 16.52 -15.10
CA ALA A 1018 35.12 15.16 -14.93
C ALA A 1018 34.42 14.14 -15.84
N ILE A 1019 33.09 14.23 -16.02
CA ILE A 1019 32.35 13.37 -16.96
C ILE A 1019 32.83 13.62 -18.40
N SER A 1020 32.89 14.89 -18.84
CA SER A 1020 33.33 15.21 -20.20
C SER A 1020 34.79 14.82 -20.44
N GLY A 1021 35.69 15.09 -19.49
CA GLY A 1021 37.12 14.80 -19.59
C GLY A 1021 37.41 13.31 -19.62
N TYR A 1022 36.75 12.51 -18.76
CA TYR A 1022 36.88 11.05 -18.78
C TYR A 1022 36.39 10.46 -20.10
N LEU A 1023 35.23 10.89 -20.60
CA LEU A 1023 34.70 10.39 -21.87
C LEU A 1023 35.56 10.80 -23.08
N VAL A 1024 36.17 11.99 -23.06
CA VAL A 1024 37.12 12.43 -24.10
C VAL A 1024 38.44 11.65 -24.02
N LEU A 1025 39.05 11.55 -22.84
CA LEU A 1025 40.31 10.81 -22.64
C LEU A 1025 40.15 9.32 -23.00
N THR A 1026 39.07 8.69 -22.53
CA THR A 1026 38.80 7.29 -22.88
C THR A 1026 38.39 7.11 -24.35
N ALA A 1027 37.76 8.09 -25.00
CA ALA A 1027 37.48 8.03 -26.43
C ALA A 1027 38.77 8.09 -27.26
N LEU A 1028 39.66 9.04 -26.94
CA LEU A 1028 40.99 9.15 -27.53
C LEU A 1028 41.82 7.88 -27.31
N TYR A 1029 41.76 7.29 -26.11
CA TYR A 1029 42.44 6.03 -25.82
C TYR A 1029 41.95 4.88 -26.73
N THR A 1030 40.64 4.68 -26.90
CA THR A 1030 40.16 3.64 -27.85
C THR A 1030 40.51 3.98 -29.30
N ILE A 1031 40.39 5.23 -29.74
CA ILE A 1031 40.79 5.59 -31.12
C ILE A 1031 42.29 5.31 -31.35
N TRP A 1032 43.13 5.46 -30.32
CA TRP A 1032 44.54 5.08 -30.37
C TRP A 1032 44.75 3.55 -30.36
N GLU A 1033 44.07 2.84 -29.46
CA GLU A 1033 44.13 1.38 -29.29
C GLU A 1033 43.65 0.65 -30.54
N ASP A 1034 42.48 1.01 -31.08
CA ASP A 1034 41.89 0.47 -32.30
C ASP A 1034 42.83 0.63 -33.52
N VAL A 1035 43.51 1.78 -33.62
CA VAL A 1035 44.46 2.11 -34.70
C VAL A 1035 45.81 1.41 -34.54
N TRP A 1036 46.25 1.15 -33.30
CA TRP A 1036 47.57 0.57 -33.04
C TRP A 1036 47.57 -0.96 -33.02
N HIS A 1037 46.47 -1.58 -32.59
CA HIS A 1037 46.37 -3.05 -32.46
C HIS A 1037 45.61 -3.73 -33.60
N GLY A 1038 44.79 -3.00 -34.36
CA GLY A 1038 43.99 -3.53 -35.47
C GLY A 1038 42.79 -4.33 -35.00
N ASN A 1039 41.59 -3.92 -35.40
CA ASN A 1039 40.34 -4.46 -34.86
C ASN A 1039 39.95 -5.83 -35.47
N PRO A 1040 39.87 -6.93 -34.69
CA PRO A 1040 39.41 -8.24 -35.18
C PRO A 1040 37.88 -8.38 -35.25
N GLY A 1041 37.11 -7.40 -34.78
CA GLY A 1041 35.65 -7.46 -34.64
C GLY A 1041 34.87 -6.47 -35.49
N TRP A 1042 34.07 -6.97 -36.44
CA TRP A 1042 32.97 -6.25 -37.12
C TRP A 1042 33.34 -5.05 -38.04
N GLY A 1043 34.62 -4.80 -38.35
CA GLY A 1043 35.02 -3.71 -39.26
C GLY A 1043 34.77 -3.93 -40.77
N LEU A 1044 34.23 -5.08 -41.19
CA LEU A 1044 34.49 -5.63 -42.54
C LEU A 1044 33.54 -5.16 -43.66
N GLU A 1045 32.39 -4.54 -43.35
CA GLU A 1045 31.38 -4.16 -44.37
C GLU A 1045 31.51 -2.73 -44.93
N ILE A 1046 32.35 -1.87 -44.33
CA ILE A 1046 32.67 -0.54 -44.88
C ILE A 1046 34.19 -0.39 -44.95
N GLY A 1047 34.78 -0.96 -45.99
CA GLY A 1047 36.21 -0.92 -46.24
C GLY A 1047 36.74 0.50 -46.43
N GLY A 1048 37.43 1.01 -45.41
CA GLY A 1048 38.28 2.19 -45.46
C GLY A 1048 39.56 1.94 -44.67
N PRO A 1049 40.67 2.62 -44.98
CA PRO A 1049 41.90 2.49 -44.19
C PRO A 1049 41.67 2.97 -42.75
N ASP A 1050 42.43 2.47 -41.79
CA ASP A 1050 42.29 2.81 -40.35
C ASP A 1050 42.41 4.32 -40.10
N TRP A 1051 43.15 5.02 -40.96
CA TRP A 1051 43.21 6.48 -41.01
C TRP A 1051 41.85 7.16 -41.22
N PHE A 1052 40.97 6.59 -42.04
CA PHE A 1052 39.61 7.09 -42.24
C PHE A 1052 38.73 6.87 -41.00
N PHE A 1053 38.85 5.71 -40.34
CA PHE A 1053 38.18 5.46 -39.05
C PHE A 1053 38.62 6.45 -37.97
N ALA A 1054 39.94 6.68 -37.87
CA ALA A 1054 40.54 7.64 -36.94
C ALA A 1054 40.05 9.07 -37.21
N VAL A 1055 40.19 9.56 -38.45
CA VAL A 1055 39.79 10.92 -38.85
C VAL A 1055 38.27 11.12 -38.70
N LYS A 1056 37.44 10.13 -39.08
CA LYS A 1056 35.97 10.19 -38.91
C LYS A 1056 35.60 10.36 -37.44
N ASN A 1057 36.06 9.47 -36.57
CA ASN A 1057 35.67 9.49 -35.17
C ASN A 1057 36.31 10.66 -34.40
N LEU A 1058 37.53 11.10 -34.75
CA LEU A 1058 38.17 12.29 -34.17
C LEU A 1058 37.46 13.59 -34.57
N ALA A 1059 37.03 13.72 -35.84
CA ALA A 1059 36.21 14.87 -36.27
C ALA A 1059 34.85 14.91 -35.55
N LEU A 1060 34.17 13.77 -35.43
CA LEU A 1060 32.89 13.65 -34.72
C LEU A 1060 33.01 13.83 -33.20
N LEU A 1061 34.20 13.58 -32.62
CA LEU A 1061 34.53 13.91 -31.23
C LEU A 1061 34.64 15.44 -31.05
N ILE A 1062 35.46 16.11 -31.87
CA ILE A 1062 35.62 17.58 -31.85
C ILE A 1062 34.28 18.31 -32.00
N LEU A 1063 33.40 17.78 -32.86
CA LEU A 1063 32.07 18.34 -33.12
C LEU A 1063 31.20 18.48 -31.85
N THR A 1064 31.41 17.64 -30.83
CA THR A 1064 30.67 17.73 -29.56
C THR A 1064 31.14 18.89 -28.66
N PHE A 1065 32.42 19.25 -28.73
CA PHE A 1065 33.09 20.13 -27.76
C PHE A 1065 32.40 21.48 -27.52
N PRO A 1066 31.87 22.20 -28.54
CA PRO A 1066 31.23 23.50 -28.32
C PRO A 1066 30.08 23.46 -27.30
N SER A 1067 29.29 22.39 -27.28
CA SER A 1067 28.16 22.25 -26.34
C SER A 1067 28.62 22.06 -24.89
N HIS A 1068 29.66 21.23 -24.68
CA HIS A 1068 30.26 20.99 -23.36
C HIS A 1068 31.01 22.21 -22.85
N ILE A 1069 31.73 22.94 -23.72
CA ILE A 1069 32.46 24.15 -23.36
C ILE A 1069 31.49 25.29 -22.98
N LEU A 1070 30.42 25.52 -23.74
CA LEU A 1070 29.42 26.53 -23.39
C LEU A 1070 28.69 26.21 -22.08
N PHE A 1071 28.35 24.93 -21.86
CA PHE A 1071 27.72 24.49 -20.63
C PHE A 1071 28.65 24.62 -19.41
N ASN A 1072 29.89 24.13 -19.49
CA ASN A 1072 30.87 24.27 -18.41
C ASN A 1072 31.17 25.75 -18.11
N ARG A 1073 31.23 26.62 -19.13
CA ARG A 1073 31.35 28.08 -18.94
C ARG A 1073 30.13 28.68 -18.25
N PHE A 1074 28.91 28.24 -18.59
CA PHE A 1074 27.66 28.66 -17.93
C PHE A 1074 27.60 28.20 -16.47
N VAL A 1075 28.00 26.95 -16.17
CA VAL A 1075 28.09 26.41 -14.80
C VAL A 1075 29.20 27.09 -13.99
N TRP A 1076 30.27 27.59 -14.63
CA TRP A 1076 31.29 28.38 -13.93
C TRP A 1076 30.81 29.81 -13.59
N SER A 1077 30.16 30.52 -14.52
CA SER A 1077 29.84 31.95 -14.33
C SER A 1077 28.43 32.22 -13.78
N TYR A 1078 27.47 31.32 -14.00
CA TYR A 1078 26.02 31.55 -13.78
C TYR A 1078 25.46 32.82 -14.45
N THR A 1079 26.15 33.38 -15.44
CA THR A 1079 25.71 34.56 -16.21
C THR A 1079 24.82 34.14 -17.37
N LYS A 1080 23.69 34.83 -17.58
CA LYS A 1080 22.85 34.58 -18.77
C LYS A 1080 23.67 34.76 -20.06
N GLN A 1081 23.69 33.72 -20.88
CA GLN A 1081 24.12 33.77 -22.29
C GLN A 1081 22.87 34.01 -23.18
N PRO A 1082 23.02 34.55 -24.41
CA PRO A 1082 21.89 34.70 -25.33
C PRO A 1082 21.27 33.35 -25.68
N ASP A 1083 19.94 33.23 -25.57
CA ASP A 1083 19.24 31.94 -25.61
C ASP A 1083 19.36 31.21 -26.98
N LEU A 1084 19.76 31.92 -28.04
CA LEU A 1084 20.09 31.38 -29.36
C LEU A 1084 21.34 30.47 -29.35
N MET A 1085 22.33 30.77 -28.51
CA MET A 1085 23.65 30.13 -28.55
C MET A 1085 23.63 28.64 -28.12
N PRO A 1086 23.00 28.24 -27.00
CA PRO A 1086 22.88 26.82 -26.67
C PRO A 1086 21.99 26.07 -27.68
N LEU A 1087 20.92 26.71 -28.19
CA LEU A 1087 20.00 26.11 -29.16
C LEU A 1087 20.72 25.74 -30.48
N LEU A 1088 21.65 26.59 -30.94
CA LEU A 1088 22.49 26.32 -32.11
C LEU A 1088 23.40 25.09 -31.93
N THR A 1089 23.75 24.70 -30.71
CA THR A 1089 24.58 23.51 -30.44
C THR A 1089 23.81 22.19 -30.37
N VAL A 1090 22.47 22.22 -30.35
CA VAL A 1090 21.65 21.00 -30.40
C VAL A 1090 21.84 20.23 -31.71
N PRO A 1091 21.65 20.82 -32.92
CA PRO A 1091 21.85 20.08 -34.17
C PRO A 1091 23.29 19.62 -34.39
N LEU A 1092 24.27 20.36 -33.86
CA LEU A 1092 25.69 20.04 -33.97
C LEU A 1092 26.05 18.68 -33.36
N ASN A 1093 25.33 18.25 -32.31
CA ASN A 1093 25.55 16.96 -31.64
C ASN A 1093 24.88 15.77 -32.35
N ILE A 1094 23.95 15.99 -33.29
CA ILE A 1094 23.18 14.91 -33.93
C ILE A 1094 24.08 13.97 -34.78
N PRO A 1095 25.02 14.48 -35.63
CA PRO A 1095 25.95 13.62 -36.36
C PRO A 1095 26.79 12.71 -35.43
N SER A 1096 27.23 13.23 -34.28
CA SER A 1096 28.02 12.50 -33.29
C SER A 1096 27.26 11.36 -32.58
N ILE A 1097 25.92 11.35 -32.65
CA ILE A 1097 25.06 10.27 -32.14
C ILE A 1097 24.80 9.20 -33.22
N ILE A 1098 24.61 9.61 -34.47
CA ILE A 1098 24.17 8.72 -35.57
C ILE A 1098 25.35 8.07 -36.30
N ILE A 1099 26.41 8.82 -36.62
CA ILE A 1099 27.44 8.45 -37.62
C ILE A 1099 28.69 7.81 -36.99
N THR A 1100 28.90 8.00 -35.69
CA THR A 1100 30.06 7.46 -34.95
C THR A 1100 29.97 5.95 -34.78
N ASP A 1101 31.11 5.28 -34.72
CA ASP A 1101 31.17 3.86 -34.34
C ASP A 1101 31.36 3.77 -32.81
N VAL A 1102 32.23 4.63 -32.27
CA VAL A 1102 32.65 4.65 -30.87
C VAL A 1102 31.51 5.11 -29.95
N LEU A 1103 30.98 4.18 -29.15
CA LEU A 1103 29.87 4.39 -28.21
C LEU A 1103 30.11 5.53 -27.19
N LYS A 1104 31.37 5.81 -26.84
CA LYS A 1104 31.76 6.95 -25.98
C LYS A 1104 31.34 8.30 -26.58
N ILE A 1105 31.45 8.45 -27.90
CA ILE A 1105 31.10 9.69 -28.61
C ILE A 1105 29.58 9.84 -28.73
N LYS A 1106 28.84 8.75 -28.92
CA LYS A 1106 27.35 8.75 -28.87
C LYS A 1106 26.82 9.25 -27.54
N ILE A 1107 27.40 8.78 -26.44
CA ILE A 1107 27.10 9.27 -25.08
C ILE A 1107 27.44 10.76 -24.96
N LEU A 1108 28.61 11.18 -25.44
CA LEU A 1108 29.07 12.57 -25.34
C LEU A 1108 28.19 13.55 -26.14
N GLY A 1109 27.75 13.18 -27.34
CA GLY A 1109 26.80 13.96 -28.14
C GLY A 1109 25.41 14.05 -27.50
N LEU A 1110 24.89 12.93 -27.00
CA LEU A 1110 23.61 12.91 -26.29
C LEU A 1110 23.65 13.77 -25.01
N LEU A 1111 24.79 13.75 -24.29
CA LEU A 1111 25.02 14.63 -23.14
C LEU A 1111 25.04 16.11 -23.53
N GLY A 1112 25.60 16.46 -24.71
CA GLY A 1112 25.59 17.82 -25.26
C GLY A 1112 24.17 18.35 -25.53
N ILE A 1113 23.25 17.49 -25.98
CA ILE A 1113 21.82 17.83 -26.12
C ILE A 1113 21.16 18.04 -24.75
N ILE A 1114 21.45 17.18 -23.76
CA ILE A 1114 20.94 17.35 -22.39
C ILE A 1114 21.45 18.66 -21.77
N TYR A 1115 22.73 18.96 -21.91
CA TYR A 1115 23.39 20.15 -21.37
C TYR A 1115 22.83 21.45 -21.95
N SER A 1116 22.68 21.53 -23.28
CA SER A 1116 22.10 22.70 -23.95
C SER A 1116 20.63 22.92 -23.59
N LEU A 1117 19.83 21.84 -23.47
CA LEU A 1117 18.44 21.89 -23.04
C LEU A 1117 18.31 22.29 -21.54
N ALA A 1118 19.16 21.74 -20.67
CA ALA A 1118 19.21 22.11 -19.26
C ALA A 1118 19.60 23.59 -19.05
N GLN A 1119 20.59 24.08 -19.79
CA GLN A 1119 20.98 25.50 -19.79
C GLN A 1119 19.81 26.41 -20.19
N TYR A 1120 19.06 26.04 -21.25
CA TYR A 1120 17.86 26.77 -21.66
C TYR A 1120 16.77 26.79 -20.57
N LEU A 1121 16.44 25.63 -19.98
CA LEU A 1121 15.41 25.56 -18.93
C LEU A 1121 15.81 26.35 -17.67
N ILE A 1122 17.07 26.27 -17.24
CA ILE A 1122 17.57 27.00 -16.07
C ILE A 1122 17.58 28.51 -16.34
N SER A 1123 18.06 28.96 -17.52
CA SER A 1123 17.98 30.37 -17.96
C SER A 1123 16.54 30.90 -17.89
N LYS A 1124 15.59 30.13 -18.44
CA LYS A 1124 14.16 30.47 -18.47
C LYS A 1124 13.53 30.50 -17.08
N GLN A 1125 13.86 29.56 -16.20
CA GLN A 1125 13.37 29.54 -14.82
C GLN A 1125 13.93 30.70 -13.99
N GLN A 1126 15.21 31.04 -14.15
CA GLN A 1126 15.83 32.21 -13.51
C GLN A 1126 15.17 33.51 -14.00
N HIS A 1127 14.89 33.64 -15.30
CA HIS A 1127 14.18 34.79 -15.88
C HIS A 1127 12.75 34.94 -15.33
N ILE A 1128 11.96 33.86 -15.31
CA ILE A 1128 10.60 33.85 -14.75
C ILE A 1128 10.60 34.13 -13.24
N SER A 1129 11.66 33.72 -12.52
CA SER A 1129 11.82 34.04 -11.10
C SER A 1129 12.20 35.50 -10.88
N GLY A 1130 13.10 36.06 -11.70
CA GLY A 1130 13.45 37.48 -11.68
C GLY A 1130 12.25 38.38 -11.97
N LEU A 1131 11.41 38.02 -12.95
CA LEU A 1131 10.13 38.68 -13.26
C LEU A 1131 9.05 38.56 -12.16
N LYS A 1132 9.33 37.89 -11.03
CA LYS A 1132 8.49 37.91 -9.81
C LYS A 1132 9.09 38.74 -8.67
N TYR A 1133 10.28 39.31 -8.88
CA TYR A 1133 10.98 40.22 -7.97
C TYR A 1133 11.10 41.66 -8.51
N ILE A 1134 10.71 41.87 -9.77
CA ILE A 1134 10.44 43.15 -10.41
C ILE A 1134 8.93 43.41 -10.29
#